data_AF-R7HPT3-F1
#
_entry.id   AF-R7HPT3-F1
#
_cell.length_a   1.000
_cell.length_b   1.000
_cell.length_c   1.000
_cell.angle_alpha   90.00
_cell.angle_beta   90.00
_cell.angle_gamma   90.00
#
_symmetry.space_group_name_H-M   'P 1'
#
loop_
_entity.id
_entity.type
_entity.pdbx_description
1 polymer ?
#
loop_
_entity_poly.entity_id
_entity_poly.type
_entity_poly.pdbx_seq_one_letter_code
_entity_poly.pdbx_strand_id
1 'polypeptide(L)'
;MKKIYYLTLAAMLAGAGATGMASAKKFRALASPDAFSAAVAKKQSALTMSSVCNSPKGAALANSEPDAAISNTEGWGLLTGTDGKSWFFYQKFSVDPKRYTYTGSEFSVMNADNETLATIKVDIPDDKNVNVIEPFGSVTKKFFDRDEKTWEVMVFIHSYDASYKQYGEFRVYNQNGEIVRTYDADNALFVDYSEGFNSYQRIALAKAVEEDGVAKTQISVMQPCGWNEAPTVEKTLSVPSTLLNYSAGSYFNSFNIDGNPYFVFSHYEKPFFVDETVDDPIATSDNHFILEVYDKKFNQINTLSVPVAAEQGAIYGMRSFGLFSDDASDMCKGTFSGDDKMNFIVTNQNYTVANDDYTYTFEVYNEDSQKIAVINQAVSSWQKLSDIPGHESQYGFIITGGSSEAIEMVNIPSCDVAATFSAMVGDAQLSDNFDRYPVGDEYQYVFGIGNGLYDEQKNVISRIGWFNKDCSVDHFVSFNIGQDGENFTPLVNGTVLNPYLFNTDNLHEYLFLAKIKNQQTGIIANELWVANENGEVLRKFKGDGTKGDMSVCDVLDNRLVVSFANQAKGTYSVDFYNLPFEKFEKGGEGTAASPYKVSTVGDLMMIAQNPSAYYELVNDIDMSNVEWSPIATFSGHFDGKNHKLLNLEPVSNAAHIGLFGQIIGTGETDRAEVKNLSFVKPSITVSAKTRNAGVLAGSAIAVAIDNVHVYGADIYGNSVDAPFGGIVGEASLYSSITSTDIDKLYLDAEQASNVGGLVGDLSTSSTINASSVVNGTIRGLSAVGGIAGTTDSNTSNITNAYYNGSVGGKNTVGGIVGSAGRSMITNCYVNNAELSVSEPNQWTNLVSLGAIAGYLEPDWANANKVIISGNVAGNDCSFIFLDKAENSHKGAHRIIGSTIADDAEAAGKTETGLASNYAAFPLVDAAETSGATTVNGETVTADALTEAFLSGIGFKFGANADSPWVAQTEGLPKLYFQNSECVVSLDSHEILMGVDDEYVTLEVEVFGADDITGITFTSSDPETVSVSEPEIEDNYAEITLTALKPGKATITVAFGGQTATCQVIVTGDASVGSIDADALAIRYADGVVTAEGAARIDAYSTTGALVGSARADRLSVDAKGLLIVVATGADGNRTISKIIAK
;
A
#
# COMPACT_ATOMS: atom_id res chain seq x y z
N MET A 1 -33.25 1.36 48.13
CA MET A 1 -31.81 1.03 48.12
C MET A 1 -31.35 0.83 46.67
N LYS A 2 -31.30 1.93 45.89
CA LYS A 2 -31.09 1.96 44.43
C LYS A 2 -29.79 2.71 44.04
N LYS A 3 -28.78 2.74 44.92
CA LYS A 3 -27.59 3.62 44.78
C LYS A 3 -26.23 2.98 45.06
N ILE A 4 -26.10 1.64 45.11
CA ILE A 4 -24.82 0.97 45.42
C ILE A 4 -24.38 -0.06 44.34
N TYR A 5 -25.15 -0.24 43.26
CA TYR A 5 -24.79 -1.17 42.16
C TYR A 5 -23.86 -0.57 41.08
N TYR A 6 -23.29 0.63 41.30
CA TYR A 6 -22.45 1.35 40.31
C TYR A 6 -20.96 1.44 40.67
N LEU A 7 -20.48 0.72 41.69
CA LEU A 7 -19.10 0.85 42.18
C LEU A 7 -18.14 -0.28 41.73
N THR A 8 -18.60 -1.24 40.92
CA THR A 8 -17.75 -2.33 40.38
C THR A 8 -17.78 -2.45 38.85
N LEU A 9 -18.39 -1.49 38.15
CA LEU A 9 -18.33 -1.38 36.69
C LEU A 9 -17.42 -0.22 36.21
N ALA A 10 -16.75 0.46 37.14
CA ALA A 10 -15.96 1.68 36.90
C ALA A 10 -14.53 1.41 36.37
N ALA A 11 -14.19 0.17 36.01
CA ALA A 11 -12.91 -0.18 35.40
C ALA A 11 -13.02 -0.51 33.89
N MET A 12 -14.22 -0.43 33.27
CA MET A 12 -14.35 -0.76 31.84
C MET A 12 -15.08 0.26 30.96
N LEU A 13 -15.71 1.33 31.48
CA LEU A 13 -16.34 2.34 30.62
C LEU A 13 -16.22 3.74 31.25
N ALA A 14 -15.37 4.59 30.67
CA ALA A 14 -15.36 6.02 30.92
C ALA A 14 -16.40 6.71 30.00
N GLY A 15 -17.23 7.61 30.57
CA GLY A 15 -17.98 8.61 29.78
C GLY A 15 -19.39 8.98 30.27
N ALA A 16 -19.46 10.12 30.98
CA ALA A 16 -20.50 11.17 30.93
C ALA A 16 -21.43 11.41 32.16
N GLY A 17 -21.20 12.56 32.84
CA GLY A 17 -22.28 13.45 33.32
C GLY A 17 -22.32 13.85 34.81
N ALA A 18 -21.96 15.13 35.06
CA ALA A 18 -22.43 16.05 36.12
C ALA A 18 -21.58 16.32 37.39
N THR A 19 -20.77 17.39 37.27
CA THR A 19 -20.60 18.56 38.16
C THR A 19 -20.45 18.40 39.68
N GLY A 20 -19.32 18.90 40.21
CA GLY A 20 -19.26 19.62 41.50
C GLY A 20 -18.26 19.12 42.55
N MET A 21 -17.06 19.72 42.54
CA MET A 21 -16.04 19.85 43.61
C MET A 21 -15.13 18.65 44.02
N ALA A 22 -13.82 18.99 44.01
CA ALA A 22 -12.71 18.57 44.88
C ALA A 22 -11.79 17.40 44.44
N SER A 23 -11.00 17.69 43.41
CA SER A 23 -9.55 17.48 43.18
C SER A 23 -8.73 16.33 43.79
N ALA A 24 -9.13 15.55 44.80
CA ALA A 24 -8.28 14.46 45.35
C ALA A 24 -8.76 13.04 44.94
N LYS A 25 -10.06 12.88 44.70
CA LYS A 25 -10.67 11.56 44.42
C LYS A 25 -10.49 11.05 42.99
N LYS A 26 -10.27 11.93 42.00
CA LYS A 26 -10.03 11.53 40.60
C LYS A 26 -8.66 10.86 40.41
N PHE A 27 -7.65 11.25 41.18
CA PHE A 27 -6.27 10.73 41.07
C PHE A 27 -6.10 9.26 41.42
N ARG A 28 -6.99 8.69 42.26
CA ARG A 28 -6.94 7.28 42.65
C ARG A 28 -7.49 6.32 41.58
N ALA A 29 -7.97 6.85 40.44
CA ALA A 29 -8.43 6.04 39.31
C ALA A 29 -7.27 5.41 38.50
N LEU A 30 -6.07 5.99 38.53
CA LEU A 30 -4.84 5.45 37.90
C LEU A 30 -4.01 4.56 38.84
N ALA A 31 -4.63 4.07 39.91
CA ALA A 31 -3.93 3.33 40.97
C ALA A 31 -3.36 1.98 40.51
N SER A 32 -3.76 1.42 39.37
CA SER A 32 -2.93 0.47 38.62
C SER A 32 -3.44 0.34 37.18
N PRO A 33 -2.59 0.42 36.14
CA PRO A 33 -2.93 -0.20 34.86
C PRO A 33 -3.06 -1.72 35.09
N ASP A 34 -4.04 -2.41 34.49
CA ASP A 34 -3.95 -3.88 34.47
C ASP A 34 -2.86 -4.27 33.46
N ALA A 35 -2.24 -5.43 33.68
CA ALA A 35 -1.06 -5.88 32.94
C ALA A 35 -1.11 -5.70 31.44
N PHE A 36 -2.30 -5.86 30.89
CA PHE A 36 -2.51 -5.83 29.47
C PHE A 36 -3.73 -4.98 29.10
N SER A 37 -4.44 -4.35 30.04
CA SER A 37 -5.70 -3.66 29.73
C SER A 37 -5.52 -2.44 28.85
N ALA A 38 -4.39 -1.73 28.91
CA ALA A 38 -4.09 -0.66 27.95
C ALA A 38 -3.84 -1.18 26.52
N ALA A 39 -3.16 -2.33 26.39
CA ALA A 39 -2.91 -2.97 25.08
C ALA A 39 -4.19 -3.64 24.51
N VAL A 40 -5.04 -4.19 25.39
CA VAL A 40 -6.33 -4.80 25.05
C VAL A 40 -7.41 -3.75 24.78
N ALA A 41 -7.47 -2.67 25.57
CA ALA A 41 -8.39 -1.55 25.34
C ALA A 41 -8.07 -0.81 24.04
N LYS A 42 -6.82 -0.79 23.58
CA LYS A 42 -6.42 -0.26 22.27
C LYS A 42 -6.86 -1.16 21.09
N LYS A 43 -6.71 -2.49 21.23
CA LYS A 43 -7.25 -3.45 20.26
C LYS A 43 -8.78 -3.54 20.28
N GLN A 44 -9.41 -3.28 21.43
CA GLN A 44 -10.86 -3.16 21.57
C GLN A 44 -11.37 -1.77 21.18
N SER A 45 -10.56 -0.70 21.23
CA SER A 45 -10.97 0.62 20.72
C SER A 45 -11.05 0.66 19.20
N ALA A 46 -10.29 -0.22 18.52
CA ALA A 46 -10.56 -0.53 17.11
C ALA A 46 -12.00 -1.04 16.90
N LEU A 47 -12.52 -1.82 17.84
CA LEU A 47 -13.91 -2.30 17.90
C LEU A 47 -14.91 -1.31 18.53
N THR A 48 -14.48 -0.20 19.13
CA THR A 48 -15.40 0.66 19.88
C THR A 48 -15.28 2.12 19.46
N MET A 49 -16.01 2.46 18.41
CA MET A 49 -16.72 3.75 18.28
C MET A 49 -17.82 3.90 19.37
N SER A 50 -17.55 3.52 20.63
CA SER A 50 -18.54 3.51 21.72
C SER A 50 -18.89 4.91 22.23
N SER A 51 -18.05 5.91 21.98
CA SER A 51 -18.25 7.28 22.43
C SER A 51 -19.31 8.06 21.64
N VAL A 52 -19.69 7.60 20.43
CA VAL A 52 -20.60 8.37 19.54
C VAL A 52 -22.02 7.76 19.45
N CYS A 53 -22.17 6.45 19.67
CA CYS A 53 -23.34 5.69 19.20
C CYS A 53 -24.54 5.57 20.17
N ASN A 54 -24.53 6.12 21.38
CA ASN A 54 -25.69 5.98 22.28
C ASN A 54 -26.81 7.01 22.02
N SER A 55 -28.05 6.57 21.74
CA SER A 55 -29.27 7.41 21.79
C SER A 55 -30.57 6.57 21.99
N PRO A 56 -31.75 7.17 22.28
CA PRO A 56 -32.99 6.44 22.58
C PRO A 56 -33.78 5.95 21.34
N LYS A 57 -34.63 4.94 21.58
CA LYS A 57 -35.52 4.22 20.63
C LYS A 57 -36.20 5.05 19.53
N GLY A 58 -35.78 4.84 18.27
CA GLY A 58 -36.43 5.37 17.06
C GLY A 58 -37.42 4.42 16.37
N ALA A 59 -38.26 4.97 15.48
CA ALA A 59 -39.24 4.23 14.68
C ALA A 59 -38.67 3.82 13.29
N ALA A 60 -39.11 2.65 12.80
CA ALA A 60 -38.57 1.94 11.64
C ALA A 60 -38.89 2.59 10.27
N LEU A 61 -37.91 2.51 9.37
CA LEU A 61 -38.00 2.57 7.89
C LEU A 61 -37.12 1.40 7.39
N ALA A 62 -37.40 0.86 6.20
CA ALA A 62 -36.83 -0.39 5.72
C ALA A 62 -35.29 -0.36 5.63
N ASN A 63 -34.64 -1.31 6.31
CA ASN A 63 -33.20 -1.57 6.24
C ASN A 63 -32.89 -2.48 5.04
N SER A 64 -31.67 -2.42 4.51
CA SER A 64 -31.13 -3.52 3.69
C SER A 64 -30.93 -4.76 4.56
N GLU A 65 -31.31 -5.94 4.06
CA GLU A 65 -31.08 -7.20 4.80
C GLU A 65 -29.58 -7.48 4.92
N PRO A 66 -29.08 -7.88 6.11
CA PRO A 66 -27.69 -8.25 6.28
C PRO A 66 -27.38 -9.63 5.69
N ASP A 67 -26.14 -9.84 5.23
CA ASP A 67 -25.66 -11.13 4.72
C ASP A 67 -25.65 -12.21 5.81
N ALA A 68 -25.34 -11.80 7.05
CA ALA A 68 -25.47 -12.62 8.25
C ALA A 68 -25.86 -11.76 9.45
N ALA A 69 -26.48 -12.37 10.46
CA ALA A 69 -26.84 -11.66 11.69
C ALA A 69 -26.78 -12.55 12.93
N ILE A 70 -26.26 -12.00 14.02
CA ILE A 70 -26.38 -12.54 15.37
C ILE A 70 -27.53 -11.79 16.05
N SER A 71 -28.48 -12.51 16.63
CA SER A 71 -29.69 -11.90 17.23
C SER A 71 -29.86 -12.29 18.69
N ASN A 72 -30.21 -11.32 19.53
CA ASN A 72 -30.51 -11.49 20.95
C ASN A 72 -29.40 -12.24 21.73
N THR A 73 -28.14 -11.88 21.48
CA THR A 73 -26.98 -12.36 22.26
C THR A 73 -26.82 -11.50 23.52
N GLU A 74 -26.26 -12.04 24.61
CA GLU A 74 -26.02 -11.28 25.85
C GLU A 74 -24.58 -10.76 25.94
N GLY A 75 -23.68 -11.32 25.13
CA GLY A 75 -22.33 -10.80 24.90
C GLY A 75 -21.81 -11.19 23.52
N TRP A 76 -20.83 -10.44 23.00
CA TRP A 76 -20.13 -10.74 21.76
C TRP A 76 -18.76 -10.04 21.74
N GLY A 77 -17.85 -10.48 20.89
CA GLY A 77 -16.53 -9.88 20.72
C GLY A 77 -15.72 -10.55 19.61
N LEU A 78 -14.47 -10.13 19.44
CA LEU A 78 -13.55 -10.65 18.43
C LEU A 78 -12.58 -11.70 19.00
N LEU A 79 -12.13 -12.58 18.10
CA LEU A 79 -11.01 -13.49 18.26
C LEU A 79 -10.13 -13.38 17.02
N THR A 80 -8.82 -13.57 17.16
CA THR A 80 -7.94 -13.76 16.01
C THR A 80 -8.03 -15.22 15.56
N GLY A 81 -8.52 -15.45 14.35
CA GLY A 81 -8.64 -16.78 13.76
C GLY A 81 -7.31 -17.45 13.51
N THR A 82 -7.31 -18.77 13.28
CA THR A 82 -6.08 -19.52 12.94
C THR A 82 -5.48 -19.13 11.58
N ASP A 83 -6.25 -18.40 10.78
CA ASP A 83 -5.91 -17.82 9.48
C ASP A 83 -5.46 -16.35 9.57
N GLY A 84 -5.42 -15.79 10.79
CA GLY A 84 -5.10 -14.38 11.04
C GLY A 84 -6.26 -13.41 10.84
N LYS A 85 -7.43 -13.86 10.36
CA LYS A 85 -8.62 -13.03 10.13
C LYS A 85 -9.43 -12.79 11.41
N SER A 86 -10.32 -11.80 11.39
CA SER A 86 -11.22 -11.48 12.50
C SER A 86 -12.38 -12.49 12.58
N TRP A 87 -12.35 -13.32 13.61
CA TRP A 87 -13.45 -14.21 14.00
C TRP A 87 -14.27 -13.57 15.11
N PHE A 88 -15.53 -14.00 15.28
CA PHE A 88 -16.44 -13.47 16.28
C PHE A 88 -16.83 -14.54 17.29
N PHE A 89 -17.01 -14.18 18.55
CA PHE A 89 -17.79 -14.96 19.48
C PHE A 89 -19.08 -14.25 19.86
N TYR A 90 -20.11 -15.03 20.20
CA TYR A 90 -21.35 -14.51 20.77
C TYR A 90 -21.90 -15.50 21.79
N GLN A 91 -22.47 -14.98 22.88
CA GLN A 91 -22.75 -15.80 24.05
C GLN A 91 -24.01 -15.43 24.83
N LYS A 92 -24.54 -16.42 25.54
CA LYS A 92 -25.64 -16.29 26.51
C LYS A 92 -25.17 -16.77 27.88
N PHE A 93 -25.59 -16.07 28.91
CA PHE A 93 -25.24 -16.38 30.28
C PHE A 93 -26.36 -17.16 30.98
N SER A 94 -25.96 -18.08 31.85
CA SER A 94 -26.82 -18.61 32.90
C SER A 94 -26.61 -17.80 34.16
N VAL A 95 -27.68 -17.36 34.82
CA VAL A 95 -27.61 -16.45 35.99
C VAL A 95 -28.30 -17.07 37.20
N ASP A 96 -27.71 -16.94 38.39
CA ASP A 96 -28.42 -17.18 39.65
C ASP A 96 -29.28 -15.94 39.98
N PRO A 97 -30.62 -16.03 39.92
CA PRO A 97 -31.50 -14.90 40.16
C PRO A 97 -31.49 -14.38 41.60
N LYS A 98 -30.92 -15.12 42.56
CA LYS A 98 -30.79 -14.69 43.96
C LYS A 98 -29.52 -13.88 44.21
N ARG A 99 -28.43 -14.25 43.54
CA ARG A 99 -27.10 -13.64 43.73
C ARG A 99 -26.74 -12.62 42.64
N TYR A 100 -27.45 -12.65 41.51
CA TYR A 100 -27.14 -11.85 40.31
C TYR A 100 -25.71 -12.11 39.79
N THR A 101 -25.28 -13.37 39.84
CA THR A 101 -23.97 -13.86 39.39
C THR A 101 -24.14 -14.89 38.29
N TYR A 102 -23.15 -15.04 37.42
CA TYR A 102 -23.15 -16.06 36.37
C TYR A 102 -22.91 -17.46 36.94
N THR A 103 -23.72 -18.42 36.55
CA THR A 103 -23.55 -19.86 36.82
C THR A 103 -23.01 -20.62 35.61
N GLY A 104 -22.87 -19.94 34.47
CA GLY A 104 -22.30 -20.49 33.24
C GLY A 104 -22.47 -19.56 32.06
N SER A 105 -21.86 -19.92 30.93
CA SER A 105 -22.03 -19.28 29.63
C SER A 105 -22.12 -20.36 28.55
N GLU A 106 -22.86 -20.10 27.49
CA GLU A 106 -22.79 -20.84 26.23
C GLU A 106 -22.39 -19.83 25.15
N PHE A 107 -21.21 -20.02 24.55
CA PHE A 107 -20.70 -19.15 23.50
C PHE A 107 -20.47 -19.91 22.21
N SER A 108 -20.68 -19.25 21.08
CA SER A 108 -20.39 -19.79 19.76
C SER A 108 -19.27 -18.98 19.10
N VAL A 109 -18.46 -19.63 18.26
CA VAL A 109 -17.37 -19.02 17.50
C VAL A 109 -17.74 -19.04 16.02
N MET A 110 -17.63 -17.90 15.35
CA MET A 110 -17.96 -17.67 13.95
C MET A 110 -16.74 -17.16 13.19
N ASN A 111 -16.45 -17.72 12.02
CA ASN A 111 -15.30 -17.31 11.21
C ASN A 111 -15.58 -16.04 10.37
N ALA A 112 -14.60 -15.66 9.55
CA ALA A 112 -14.71 -14.51 8.65
C ALA A 112 -15.76 -14.69 7.53
N ASP A 113 -16.15 -15.93 7.23
CA ASP A 113 -17.14 -16.27 6.19
C ASP A 113 -18.57 -16.38 6.78
N ASN A 114 -18.78 -15.91 8.00
CA ASN A 114 -20.02 -15.96 8.76
C ASN A 114 -20.53 -17.39 9.09
N GLU A 115 -19.64 -18.38 9.06
CA GLU A 115 -19.94 -19.75 9.43
C GLU A 115 -19.69 -19.97 10.93
N THR A 116 -20.69 -20.48 11.65
CA THR A 116 -20.50 -20.88 13.06
C THR A 116 -19.75 -22.20 13.13
N LEU A 117 -18.53 -22.17 13.67
CA LEU A 117 -17.62 -23.31 13.73
C LEU A 117 -17.85 -24.23 14.94
N ALA A 118 -18.21 -23.66 16.09
CA ALA A 118 -18.45 -24.42 17.31
C ALA A 118 -19.36 -23.65 18.29
N THR A 119 -20.01 -24.40 19.19
CA THR A 119 -20.71 -23.88 20.36
C THR A 119 -20.16 -24.58 21.60
N ILE A 120 -19.65 -23.80 22.55
CA ILE A 120 -18.92 -24.26 23.73
C ILE A 120 -19.68 -23.83 24.99
N LYS A 121 -19.84 -24.77 25.92
CA LYS A 121 -20.50 -24.53 27.21
C LYS A 121 -19.47 -24.41 28.32
N VAL A 122 -19.57 -23.32 29.07
CA VAL A 122 -18.76 -23.00 30.24
C VAL A 122 -19.62 -23.15 31.48
N ASP A 123 -19.38 -24.18 32.27
CA ASP A 123 -20.07 -24.41 33.54
C ASP A 123 -19.27 -23.85 34.73
N ILE A 124 -19.94 -23.14 35.64
CA ILE A 124 -19.36 -22.59 36.87
C ILE A 124 -19.88 -23.35 38.09
N PRO A 125 -19.01 -23.77 39.03
CA PRO A 125 -19.42 -24.38 40.30
C PRO A 125 -20.30 -23.47 41.18
N ASP A 126 -21.31 -24.05 41.84
CA ASP A 126 -22.31 -23.34 42.68
C ASP A 126 -21.72 -22.54 43.87
N ASP A 127 -20.48 -22.82 44.26
CA ASP A 127 -19.75 -22.20 45.36
C ASP A 127 -18.96 -20.95 44.96
N LYS A 128 -18.85 -20.63 43.66
CA LYS A 128 -18.18 -19.42 43.15
C LYS A 128 -19.19 -18.33 42.78
N ASN A 129 -18.93 -17.07 43.15
CA ASN A 129 -19.65 -15.92 42.61
C ASN A 129 -18.87 -15.38 41.40
N VAL A 130 -19.41 -15.56 40.19
CA VAL A 130 -18.79 -15.11 38.94
C VAL A 130 -19.54 -13.92 38.36
N ASN A 131 -18.81 -12.94 37.83
CA ASN A 131 -19.37 -11.75 37.17
C ASN A 131 -18.75 -11.46 35.80
N VAL A 132 -17.76 -12.23 35.34
CA VAL A 132 -17.24 -12.19 33.96
C VAL A 132 -16.97 -13.61 33.48
N ILE A 133 -17.42 -13.93 32.27
CA ILE A 133 -17.03 -15.11 31.49
C ILE A 133 -16.83 -14.62 30.06
N GLU A 134 -15.61 -14.66 29.54
CA GLU A 134 -15.30 -14.01 28.27
C GLU A 134 -14.24 -14.79 27.47
N PRO A 135 -14.58 -15.31 26.27
CA PRO A 135 -13.60 -15.76 25.30
C PRO A 135 -12.66 -14.61 24.90
N PHE A 136 -11.36 -14.86 24.82
CA PHE A 136 -10.41 -13.81 24.47
C PHE A 136 -9.19 -14.37 23.73
N GLY A 137 -8.51 -13.48 23.00
CA GLY A 137 -7.23 -13.73 22.37
C GLY A 137 -7.31 -14.45 21.02
N SER A 138 -6.24 -15.15 20.68
CA SER A 138 -6.12 -15.88 19.41
C SER A 138 -6.59 -17.33 19.55
N VAL A 139 -7.24 -17.82 18.51
CA VAL A 139 -7.54 -19.24 18.34
C VAL A 139 -6.26 -19.95 17.88
N THR A 140 -5.86 -21.01 18.59
CA THR A 140 -4.61 -21.73 18.32
C THR A 140 -4.87 -23.17 17.90
N LYS A 141 -3.93 -23.79 17.16
CA LYS A 141 -3.96 -25.25 16.87
C LYS A 141 -2.88 -26.04 17.59
N LYS A 142 -1.85 -25.36 18.09
CA LYS A 142 -0.61 -26.02 18.55
C LYS A 142 -0.02 -25.39 19.80
N PHE A 143 -0.79 -24.57 20.51
CA PHE A 143 -0.24 -23.90 21.68
C PHE A 143 -0.36 -24.77 22.93
N PHE A 144 -1.50 -25.42 23.19
CA PHE A 144 -1.76 -26.09 24.47
C PHE A 144 -1.68 -27.62 24.42
N ASP A 145 -2.09 -28.27 23.33
CA ASP A 145 -2.07 -29.74 23.18
C ASP A 145 -1.47 -30.29 21.86
N ARG A 146 -1.10 -29.42 20.90
CA ARG A 146 -0.45 -29.77 19.63
C ARG A 146 -1.28 -30.67 18.69
N ASP A 147 -2.59 -30.77 18.87
CA ASP A 147 -3.46 -31.53 17.97
C ASP A 147 -3.87 -30.71 16.74
N GLU A 148 -3.32 -31.05 15.57
CA GLU A 148 -3.63 -30.39 14.29
C GLU A 148 -5.09 -30.51 13.83
N LYS A 149 -5.86 -31.43 14.42
CA LYS A 149 -7.26 -31.67 14.06
C LYS A 149 -8.25 -30.79 14.82
N THR A 150 -7.80 -30.16 15.90
CA THR A 150 -8.62 -29.27 16.72
C THR A 150 -8.03 -27.88 16.77
N TRP A 151 -8.86 -26.90 17.11
CA TRP A 151 -8.41 -25.60 17.55
C TRP A 151 -8.86 -25.32 18.99
N GLU A 152 -8.19 -24.38 19.62
CA GLU A 152 -8.22 -24.08 21.04
C GLU A 152 -8.54 -22.58 21.24
N VAL A 153 -9.41 -22.25 22.19
CA VAL A 153 -9.78 -20.88 22.56
C VAL A 153 -9.68 -20.69 24.07
N MET A 154 -9.14 -19.57 24.52
CA MET A 154 -9.07 -19.23 25.94
C MET A 154 -10.31 -18.47 26.39
N VAL A 155 -10.77 -18.75 27.61
CA VAL A 155 -11.91 -18.11 28.26
C VAL A 155 -11.49 -17.58 29.62
N PHE A 156 -11.60 -16.27 29.82
CA PHE A 156 -11.38 -15.61 31.11
C PHE A 156 -12.62 -15.74 31.99
N ILE A 157 -12.40 -16.04 33.27
CA ILE A 157 -13.44 -16.14 34.29
C ILE A 157 -12.98 -15.32 35.49
N HIS A 158 -13.77 -14.31 35.84
CA HIS A 158 -13.53 -13.51 37.04
C HIS A 158 -14.55 -13.84 38.12
N SER A 159 -14.06 -14.09 39.33
CA SER A 159 -14.88 -14.49 40.49
C SER A 159 -14.48 -13.77 41.77
N TYR A 160 -15.38 -13.75 42.75
CA TYR A 160 -15.11 -13.16 44.06
C TYR A 160 -15.70 -13.94 45.23
N ASP A 161 -15.06 -13.82 46.39
CA ASP A 161 -15.54 -14.43 47.64
C ASP A 161 -16.47 -13.50 48.45
N ALA A 162 -16.96 -13.98 49.60
CA ALA A 162 -17.86 -13.21 50.47
C ALA A 162 -17.21 -11.95 51.09
N SER A 163 -15.88 -11.83 51.05
CA SER A 163 -15.12 -10.65 51.46
C SER A 163 -14.85 -9.66 50.31
N TYR A 164 -15.37 -9.96 49.11
CA TYR A 164 -15.09 -9.25 47.86
C TYR A 164 -13.63 -9.35 47.39
N LYS A 165 -12.90 -10.38 47.85
CA LYS A 165 -11.60 -10.70 47.28
C LYS A 165 -11.80 -11.26 45.88
N GLN A 166 -11.07 -10.72 44.91
CA GLN A 166 -11.17 -11.04 43.48
C GLN A 166 -10.22 -12.20 43.10
N TYR A 167 -10.60 -12.97 42.10
CA TYR A 167 -9.84 -14.09 41.54
C TYR A 167 -10.06 -14.20 40.03
N GLY A 168 -8.98 -14.21 39.25
CA GLY A 168 -9.00 -14.54 37.82
C GLY A 168 -8.65 -16.01 37.53
N GLU A 169 -9.28 -16.58 36.51
CA GLU A 169 -9.00 -17.93 36.00
C GLU A 169 -9.15 -17.95 34.49
N PHE A 170 -8.20 -18.55 33.77
CA PHE A 170 -8.31 -18.82 32.34
C PHE A 170 -8.52 -20.30 32.09
N ARG A 171 -9.56 -20.65 31.35
CA ARG A 171 -9.81 -22.02 30.88
C ARG A 171 -9.63 -22.08 29.37
N VAL A 172 -8.90 -23.08 28.90
CA VAL A 172 -8.70 -23.31 27.47
C VAL A 172 -9.62 -24.43 27.03
N TYR A 173 -10.47 -24.15 26.05
CA TYR A 173 -11.40 -25.10 25.46
C TYR A 173 -10.95 -25.47 24.05
N ASN A 174 -11.04 -26.73 23.68
CA ASN A 174 -10.99 -27.10 22.26
C ASN A 174 -12.37 -26.88 21.60
N GLN A 175 -12.42 -26.96 20.27
CA GLN A 175 -13.65 -26.82 19.49
C GLN A 175 -14.78 -27.80 19.87
N ASN A 176 -14.46 -28.92 20.53
CA ASN A 176 -15.43 -29.91 20.99
C ASN A 176 -16.04 -29.56 22.37
N GLY A 177 -15.59 -28.46 22.99
CA GLY A 177 -16.01 -28.02 24.32
C GLY A 177 -15.28 -28.72 25.48
N GLU A 178 -14.18 -29.42 25.21
CA GLU A 178 -13.37 -30.07 26.24
C GLU A 178 -12.34 -29.09 26.82
N ILE A 179 -12.17 -29.10 28.15
CA ILE A 179 -11.14 -28.28 28.81
C ILE A 179 -9.77 -28.93 28.57
N VAL A 180 -8.92 -28.25 27.84
CA VAL A 180 -7.54 -28.66 27.56
C VAL A 180 -6.62 -28.24 28.71
N ARG A 181 -6.74 -27.01 29.20
CA ARG A 181 -5.91 -26.44 30.28
C ARG A 181 -6.66 -25.43 31.14
N THR A 182 -6.11 -25.15 32.33
CA THR A 182 -6.60 -24.09 33.22
C THR A 182 -5.41 -23.38 33.87
N TYR A 183 -5.50 -22.05 33.97
CA TYR A 183 -4.49 -21.19 34.56
C TYR A 183 -5.13 -20.25 35.58
N ASP A 184 -4.44 -20.04 36.71
CA ASP A 184 -4.84 -19.10 37.76
C ASP A 184 -4.05 -17.79 37.54
N ALA A 185 -4.70 -16.83 36.90
CA ALA A 185 -4.13 -15.53 36.51
C ALA A 185 -5.24 -14.49 36.33
N ASP A 186 -4.91 -13.23 36.61
CA ASP A 186 -5.83 -12.10 36.60
C ASP A 186 -5.91 -11.41 35.23
N ASN A 187 -4.90 -11.57 34.38
CA ASN A 187 -4.87 -11.01 33.02
C ASN A 187 -3.95 -11.84 32.09
N ALA A 188 -4.12 -11.72 30.77
CA ALA A 188 -3.31 -12.42 29.77
C ALA A 188 -3.05 -11.60 28.49
N LEU A 189 -1.88 -11.79 27.87
CA LEU A 189 -1.51 -11.27 26.55
C LEU A 189 -1.03 -12.41 25.67
N PHE A 190 -1.64 -12.56 24.48
CA PHE A 190 -1.17 -13.47 23.43
C PHE A 190 -0.24 -12.72 22.47
N VAL A 191 0.90 -13.33 22.13
CA VAL A 191 1.90 -12.80 21.21
C VAL A 191 2.11 -13.81 20.10
N ASP A 192 1.95 -13.38 18.85
CA ASP A 192 2.19 -14.19 17.66
C ASP A 192 3.01 -13.38 16.64
N TYR A 193 4.22 -13.85 16.37
CA TYR A 193 5.10 -13.35 15.32
C TYR A 193 5.49 -14.49 14.37
N SER A 194 4.54 -15.39 14.12
CA SER A 194 4.76 -16.50 13.19
C SER A 194 4.74 -16.02 11.74
N GLU A 195 5.78 -16.37 10.98
CA GLU A 195 5.91 -16.05 9.55
C GLU A 195 6.22 -17.33 8.76
N GLY A 196 5.32 -17.69 7.85
CA GLY A 196 5.45 -18.90 7.04
C GLY A 196 5.62 -20.16 7.89
N PHE A 197 6.76 -20.86 7.72
CA PHE A 197 7.07 -22.07 8.50
C PHE A 197 7.66 -21.78 9.89
N ASN A 198 8.07 -20.53 10.18
CA ASN A 198 8.64 -20.15 11.47
C ASN A 198 7.53 -19.74 12.43
N SER A 199 7.30 -20.53 13.48
CA SER A 199 6.33 -20.18 14.52
C SER A 199 7.01 -19.50 15.71
N TYR A 200 6.54 -18.33 16.11
CA TYR A 200 6.92 -17.70 17.37
C TYR A 200 5.67 -17.21 18.10
N GLN A 201 5.19 -18.04 19.04
CA GLN A 201 4.00 -17.76 19.84
C GLN A 201 4.34 -17.74 21.32
N ARG A 202 3.76 -16.82 22.10
CA ARG A 202 3.88 -16.74 23.57
C ARG A 202 2.58 -16.29 24.21
N ILE A 203 2.38 -16.66 25.47
CA ILE A 203 1.32 -16.11 26.32
C ILE A 203 1.96 -15.55 27.59
N ALA A 204 1.73 -14.27 27.89
CA ALA A 204 2.08 -13.69 29.17
C ALA A 204 0.85 -13.71 30.08
N LEU A 205 0.95 -14.34 31.25
CA LEU A 205 -0.10 -14.39 32.27
C LEU A 205 0.31 -13.52 33.45
N ALA A 206 -0.53 -12.58 33.87
CA ALA A 206 -0.26 -11.70 34.99
C ALA A 206 -1.13 -12.05 36.21
N LYS A 207 -0.55 -11.98 37.40
CA LYS A 207 -1.22 -12.29 38.66
C LYS A 207 -0.74 -11.44 39.81
N ALA A 208 -1.64 -10.96 40.65
CA ALA A 208 -1.30 -10.38 41.94
C ALA A 208 -0.94 -11.49 42.95
N VAL A 209 0.26 -11.39 43.54
CA VAL A 209 0.78 -12.34 44.53
C VAL A 209 1.27 -11.58 45.77
N GLU A 210 1.19 -12.22 46.94
CA GLU A 210 1.76 -11.68 48.16
C GLU A 210 2.98 -12.53 48.54
N GLU A 211 4.15 -11.91 48.59
CA GLU A 211 5.40 -12.57 48.93
C GLU A 211 6.09 -11.76 50.03
N ASP A 212 6.40 -12.41 51.15
CA ASP A 212 6.99 -11.79 52.35
C ASP A 212 6.21 -10.57 52.89
N GLY A 213 4.88 -10.55 52.73
CA GLY A 213 4.00 -9.45 53.16
C GLY A 213 4.00 -8.23 52.23
N VAL A 214 4.62 -8.34 51.05
CA VAL A 214 4.61 -7.32 50.00
C VAL A 214 3.72 -7.78 48.85
N ALA A 215 2.74 -6.96 48.47
CA ALA A 215 1.96 -7.18 47.27
C ALA A 215 2.83 -6.95 46.02
N LYS A 216 2.91 -7.99 45.17
CA LYS A 216 3.67 -7.98 43.92
C LYS A 216 2.76 -8.37 42.76
N THR A 217 3.08 -7.85 41.59
CA THR A 217 2.56 -8.35 40.34
C THR A 217 3.58 -9.32 39.75
N GLN A 218 3.15 -10.53 39.41
CA GLN A 218 3.96 -11.55 38.74
C GLN A 218 3.48 -11.75 37.31
N ILE A 219 4.40 -11.79 36.36
CA ILE A 219 4.13 -12.09 34.94
C ILE A 219 4.85 -13.38 34.58
N SER A 220 4.10 -14.41 34.20
CA SER A 220 4.63 -15.68 33.70
C SER A 220 4.46 -15.76 32.20
N VAL A 221 5.58 -15.76 31.47
CA VAL A 221 5.58 -15.93 30.02
C VAL A 221 5.71 -17.41 29.68
N MET A 222 4.73 -17.90 28.94
CA MET A 222 4.56 -19.29 28.56
C MET A 222 4.98 -19.52 27.11
N GLN A 223 5.70 -20.60 26.87
CA GLN A 223 5.98 -21.11 25.52
C GLN A 223 5.01 -22.24 25.13
N PRO A 224 4.77 -22.46 23.82
CA PRO A 224 3.91 -23.53 23.32
C PRO A 224 4.34 -24.91 23.84
N CYS A 225 3.38 -25.85 23.87
CA CYS A 225 3.66 -27.23 24.29
C CYS A 225 4.66 -27.96 23.38
N GLY A 226 5.49 -28.82 24.00
CA GLY A 226 6.29 -29.83 23.31
C GLY A 226 5.45 -31.02 22.83
N TRP A 227 6.10 -32.02 22.21
CA TRP A 227 5.42 -33.28 21.85
C TRP A 227 4.96 -34.03 23.11
N ASN A 228 3.65 -34.15 23.33
CA ASN A 228 3.05 -34.75 24.53
C ASN A 228 3.40 -34.05 25.85
N GLU A 229 3.76 -32.77 25.81
CA GLU A 229 4.07 -31.97 27.00
C GLU A 229 3.04 -30.84 27.19
N ALA A 230 2.96 -30.26 28.38
CA ALA A 230 2.17 -29.06 28.60
C ALA A 230 3.00 -27.80 28.25
N PRO A 231 2.36 -26.65 27.95
CA PRO A 231 3.06 -25.37 27.90
C PRO A 231 3.85 -25.14 29.18
N THR A 232 5.07 -24.62 29.05
CA THR A 232 5.97 -24.38 30.18
C THR A 232 6.24 -22.89 30.33
N VAL A 233 6.51 -22.45 31.56
CA VAL A 233 6.92 -21.07 31.84
C VAL A 233 8.38 -20.92 31.42
N GLU A 234 8.64 -20.02 30.49
CA GLU A 234 9.97 -19.67 30.00
C GLU A 234 10.60 -18.55 30.83
N LYS A 235 9.79 -17.58 31.28
CA LYS A 235 10.23 -16.45 32.10
C LYS A 235 9.18 -16.09 33.15
N THR A 236 9.64 -15.74 34.35
CA THR A 236 8.81 -15.07 35.35
C THR A 236 9.43 -13.72 35.70
N LEU A 237 8.65 -12.64 35.59
CA LEU A 237 8.99 -11.30 36.06
C LEU A 237 8.15 -11.01 37.31
N SER A 238 8.70 -10.30 38.28
CA SER A 238 7.96 -9.92 39.49
C SER A 238 8.40 -8.55 39.99
N VAL A 239 7.42 -7.71 40.31
CA VAL A 239 7.65 -6.33 40.76
C VAL A 239 6.67 -6.00 41.89
N PRO A 240 7.06 -5.23 42.92
CA PRO A 240 6.10 -4.65 43.86
C PRO A 240 5.03 -3.85 43.12
N SER A 241 3.75 -4.13 43.39
CA SER A 241 2.65 -3.53 42.61
C SER A 241 2.62 -2.01 42.72
N THR A 242 3.09 -1.44 43.84
CA THR A 242 3.20 0.01 44.05
C THR A 242 4.15 0.73 43.08
N LEU A 243 5.05 0.00 42.40
CA LEU A 243 5.93 0.55 41.36
C LEU A 243 5.27 0.63 39.99
N LEU A 244 4.09 0.02 39.83
CA LEU A 244 3.31 0.02 38.59
C LEU A 244 2.20 1.09 38.58
N ASN A 245 1.85 1.62 39.75
CA ASN A 245 0.82 2.64 39.90
C ASN A 245 1.21 3.92 39.14
N TYR A 246 0.21 4.68 38.66
CA TYR A 246 0.41 5.99 38.01
C TYR A 246 1.18 5.94 36.68
N SER A 247 0.93 4.89 35.89
CA SER A 247 1.26 4.78 34.47
C SER A 247 -0.01 4.34 33.73
N ALA A 248 -0.31 4.92 32.57
CA ALA A 248 -1.48 4.54 31.75
C ALA A 248 -1.12 3.50 30.68
N GLY A 249 0.16 3.35 30.34
CA GLY A 249 0.64 2.32 29.41
C GLY A 249 0.66 0.92 30.02
N SER A 250 0.65 -0.10 29.17
CA SER A 250 0.90 -1.49 29.59
C SER A 250 2.30 -1.58 30.20
N TYR A 251 2.44 -2.25 31.35
CA TYR A 251 3.77 -2.46 31.92
C TYR A 251 4.54 -3.62 31.28
N PHE A 252 3.91 -4.41 30.40
CA PHE A 252 4.58 -5.44 29.62
C PHE A 252 4.14 -5.38 28.16
N ASN A 253 5.08 -5.01 27.29
CA ASN A 253 4.84 -4.81 25.86
C ASN A 253 5.71 -5.77 25.04
N SER A 254 5.24 -6.14 23.85
CA SER A 254 5.98 -6.95 22.88
C SER A 254 6.09 -6.24 21.54
N PHE A 255 7.25 -6.35 20.92
CA PHE A 255 7.60 -5.70 19.65
C PHE A 255 8.26 -6.70 18.71
N ASN A 256 8.01 -6.59 17.41
CA ASN A 256 8.76 -7.31 16.38
C ASN A 256 9.60 -6.31 15.59
N ILE A 257 10.92 -6.36 15.74
CA ILE A 257 11.86 -5.44 15.08
C ILE A 257 12.77 -6.27 14.19
N ASP A 258 12.75 -6.01 12.88
CA ASP A 258 13.53 -6.73 11.86
C ASP A 258 13.35 -8.26 11.95
N GLY A 259 12.11 -8.73 12.16
CA GLY A 259 11.78 -10.16 12.30
C GLY A 259 12.27 -10.79 13.62
N ASN A 260 12.70 -9.98 14.59
CA ASN A 260 13.10 -10.44 15.91
C ASN A 260 12.15 -9.91 17.00
N PRO A 261 11.55 -10.83 17.80
CA PRO A 261 10.75 -10.44 18.95
C PRO A 261 11.58 -9.82 20.08
N TYR A 262 11.05 -8.75 20.67
CA TYR A 262 11.56 -8.07 21.86
C TYR A 262 10.42 -7.81 22.84
N PHE A 263 10.76 -7.71 24.13
CA PHE A 263 9.79 -7.42 25.19
C PHE A 263 10.29 -6.29 26.08
N VAL A 264 9.39 -5.40 26.49
CA VAL A 264 9.73 -4.29 27.38
C VAL A 264 8.88 -4.39 28.63
N PHE A 265 9.53 -4.43 29.78
CA PHE A 265 8.89 -4.38 31.09
C PHE A 265 9.14 -3.02 31.73
N SER A 266 8.08 -2.25 31.99
CA SER A 266 8.18 -0.87 32.46
C SER A 266 7.62 -0.67 33.86
N HIS A 267 8.34 0.04 34.73
CA HIS A 267 7.91 0.36 36.09
C HIS A 267 8.67 1.57 36.64
N TYR A 268 8.20 2.16 37.74
CA TYR A 268 8.97 3.18 38.45
C TYR A 268 10.08 2.56 39.31
N GLU A 269 11.17 3.28 39.51
CA GLU A 269 12.27 2.91 40.43
C GLU A 269 11.80 2.97 41.90
N LYS A 270 10.98 3.97 42.22
CA LYS A 270 10.35 4.19 43.54
C LYS A 270 8.85 4.41 43.35
N PRO A 271 8.01 4.17 44.38
CA PRO A 271 6.59 4.53 44.30
C PRO A 271 6.41 5.98 43.87
N PHE A 272 5.45 6.25 42.97
CA PHE A 272 5.28 7.59 42.39
C PHE A 272 5.01 8.66 43.46
N PHE A 273 4.24 8.31 44.50
CA PHE A 273 4.00 9.17 45.66
C PHE A 273 4.74 8.67 46.90
N VAL A 274 5.14 9.61 47.77
CA VAL A 274 5.73 9.30 49.09
C VAL A 274 4.71 8.60 50.00
N ASP A 275 3.45 9.07 49.96
CA ASP A 275 2.30 8.48 50.64
C ASP A 275 1.06 8.78 49.79
N GLU A 276 0.45 7.74 49.21
CA GLU A 276 -0.75 7.84 48.36
C GLU A 276 -2.07 7.89 49.17
N THR A 277 -1.99 7.72 50.49
CA THR A 277 -3.18 7.64 51.36
C THR A 277 -3.72 9.01 51.78
N VAL A 278 -2.92 10.06 51.63
CA VAL A 278 -3.29 11.46 51.94
C VAL A 278 -4.06 12.12 50.78
N ASP A 279 -4.73 13.24 51.06
CA ASP A 279 -5.59 13.93 50.08
C ASP A 279 -4.79 14.67 48.99
N ASP A 280 -3.65 15.27 49.34
CA ASP A 280 -2.75 15.98 48.41
C ASP A 280 -1.36 15.30 48.42
N PRO A 281 -1.21 14.16 47.71
CA PRO A 281 0.01 13.39 47.76
C PRO A 281 1.18 14.11 47.07
N ILE A 282 2.37 13.96 47.64
CA ILE A 282 3.60 14.57 47.11
C ILE A 282 4.34 13.55 46.26
N ALA A 283 4.66 13.91 45.02
CA ALA A 283 5.45 13.07 44.13
C ALA A 283 6.85 12.82 44.70
N THR A 284 7.33 11.59 44.59
CA THR A 284 8.64 11.17 45.07
C THR A 284 9.74 11.89 44.27
N SER A 285 10.62 12.62 44.96
CA SER A 285 11.75 13.30 44.32
C SER A 285 12.81 12.31 43.81
N ASP A 286 13.54 12.71 42.77
CA ASP A 286 14.61 11.93 42.15
C ASP A 286 14.17 10.51 41.77
N ASN A 287 12.98 10.38 41.18
CA ASN A 287 12.43 9.12 40.70
C ASN A 287 12.71 8.93 39.21
N HIS A 288 12.79 7.67 38.78
CA HIS A 288 12.99 7.28 37.39
C HIS A 288 11.91 6.29 36.95
N PHE A 289 11.54 6.36 35.68
CA PHE A 289 10.74 5.36 34.99
C PHE A 289 11.69 4.43 34.24
N ILE A 290 11.65 3.16 34.59
CA ILE A 290 12.59 2.13 34.15
C ILE A 290 11.94 1.32 33.04
N LEU A 291 12.66 1.11 31.93
CA LEU A 291 12.27 0.18 30.86
C LEU A 291 13.32 -0.92 30.75
N GLU A 292 12.99 -2.13 31.20
CA GLU A 292 13.83 -3.31 31.03
C GLU A 292 13.53 -3.97 29.68
N VAL A 293 14.54 -4.11 28.83
CA VAL A 293 14.39 -4.64 27.47
C VAL A 293 14.93 -6.05 27.40
N TYR A 294 14.14 -6.96 26.84
CA TYR A 294 14.42 -8.38 26.74
C TYR A 294 14.42 -8.84 25.28
N ASP A 295 15.34 -9.73 24.93
CA ASP A 295 15.35 -10.41 23.63
C ASP A 295 14.31 -11.55 23.56
N LYS A 296 14.20 -12.23 22.40
CA LYS A 296 13.31 -13.38 22.18
C LYS A 296 13.56 -14.60 23.08
N LYS A 297 14.65 -14.62 23.86
CA LYS A 297 14.97 -15.67 24.85
C LYS A 297 14.81 -15.15 26.28
N PHE A 298 14.25 -13.94 26.45
CA PHE A 298 14.10 -13.26 27.73
C PHE A 298 15.41 -13.01 28.47
N ASN A 299 16.52 -12.84 27.73
CA ASN A 299 17.73 -12.22 28.26
C ASN A 299 17.52 -10.71 28.30
N GLN A 300 17.77 -10.09 29.46
CA GLN A 300 17.75 -8.64 29.56
C GLN A 300 18.97 -8.08 28.83
N ILE A 301 18.71 -7.31 27.77
CA ILE A 301 19.75 -6.77 26.88
C ILE A 301 19.98 -5.28 27.12
N ASN A 302 19.00 -4.56 27.68
CA ASN A 302 19.14 -3.15 27.99
C ASN A 302 18.23 -2.72 29.16
N THR A 303 18.51 -1.55 29.72
CA THR A 303 17.66 -0.88 30.71
C THR A 303 17.73 0.62 30.51
N LEU A 304 16.60 1.23 30.18
CA LEU A 304 16.48 2.68 30.13
C LEU A 304 16.05 3.21 31.50
N SER A 305 16.63 4.34 31.88
CA SER A 305 16.25 5.10 33.07
C SER A 305 15.83 6.51 32.66
N VAL A 306 14.53 6.76 32.71
CA VAL A 306 13.93 8.03 32.29
C VAL A 306 13.59 8.88 33.51
N PRO A 307 14.10 10.11 33.64
CA PRO A 307 13.79 10.94 34.80
C PRO A 307 12.30 11.31 34.85
N VAL A 308 11.70 11.21 36.04
CA VAL A 308 10.31 11.59 36.29
C VAL A 308 10.27 13.02 36.80
N ALA A 309 9.71 13.92 36.00
CA ALA A 309 9.53 15.32 36.36
C ALA A 309 8.22 15.86 35.75
N ALA A 310 7.54 16.71 36.52
CA ALA A 310 6.40 17.50 36.05
C ALA A 310 6.89 18.65 35.15
N GLU A 311 6.19 18.88 34.04
CA GLU A 311 6.44 20.03 33.18
C GLU A 311 5.90 21.34 33.78
N GLN A 312 6.33 22.47 33.22
CA GLN A 312 5.91 23.79 33.67
C GLN A 312 4.38 23.94 33.56
N GLY A 313 3.72 24.17 34.69
CA GLY A 313 2.26 24.33 34.75
C GLY A 313 1.48 23.05 35.13
N ALA A 314 2.14 21.90 35.13
CA ALA A 314 1.58 20.64 35.61
C ALA A 314 1.81 20.45 37.12
N ILE A 315 0.88 19.80 37.82
CA ILE A 315 1.11 19.36 39.21
C ILE A 315 1.96 18.08 39.22
N TYR A 316 1.62 17.13 38.33
CA TYR A 316 2.26 15.82 38.25
C TYR A 316 2.61 15.50 36.81
N GLY A 317 3.82 14.99 36.57
CA GLY A 317 4.25 14.46 35.27
C GLY A 317 4.50 12.96 35.39
N MET A 318 3.48 12.17 35.08
CA MET A 318 3.57 10.71 35.08
C MET A 318 4.27 10.23 33.81
N ARG A 319 4.88 9.04 33.84
CA ARG A 319 5.52 8.42 32.66
C ARG A 319 4.77 7.18 32.24
N SER A 320 4.74 6.93 30.94
CA SER A 320 4.13 5.73 30.35
C SER A 320 4.83 5.31 29.09
N PHE A 321 4.72 4.03 28.78
CA PHE A 321 5.32 3.40 27.61
C PHE A 321 4.30 2.49 26.93
N GLY A 322 4.33 2.40 25.60
CA GLY A 322 3.29 1.71 24.81
C GLY A 322 2.00 2.50 24.66
N LEU A 323 2.04 3.81 24.90
CA LEU A 323 0.87 4.69 24.82
C LEU A 323 0.80 5.46 23.51
N PHE A 324 1.93 5.76 22.86
CA PHE A 324 1.96 6.63 21.68
C PHE A 324 1.37 5.97 20.44
N SER A 325 1.75 4.73 20.15
CA SER A 325 1.41 4.06 18.89
C SER A 325 0.51 2.85 19.06
N ASP A 326 -0.20 2.50 17.99
CA ASP A 326 -1.03 1.29 17.91
C ASP A 326 -0.33 0.13 17.15
N ASP A 327 0.71 0.45 16.36
CA ASP A 327 1.49 -0.51 15.54
C ASP A 327 2.81 -0.95 16.18
N ALA A 328 2.94 -0.79 17.51
CA ALA A 328 4.17 -1.10 18.24
C ALA A 328 5.40 -0.28 17.79
N SER A 329 5.23 0.99 17.41
CA SER A 329 6.33 1.90 17.10
C SER A 329 6.91 2.63 18.32
N ASP A 330 6.36 2.39 19.52
CA ASP A 330 6.92 2.91 20.78
C ASP A 330 8.36 2.42 21.04
N MET A 331 8.79 1.33 20.38
CA MET A 331 10.20 0.92 20.29
C MET A 331 10.55 0.59 18.85
N CYS A 332 11.62 1.21 18.35
CA CYS A 332 12.09 1.03 16.97
C CYS A 332 13.63 1.06 16.95
N LYS A 333 14.23 0.65 15.83
CA LYS A 333 15.69 0.59 15.69
C LYS A 333 16.13 1.64 14.68
N GLY A 334 16.96 2.59 15.14
CA GLY A 334 17.59 3.60 14.29
C GLY A 334 16.68 4.66 13.70
N THR A 335 15.37 4.55 13.90
CA THR A 335 14.37 5.36 13.22
C THR A 335 14.57 6.85 13.47
N PHE A 336 14.85 7.26 14.70
CA PHE A 336 15.07 8.68 15.05
C PHE A 336 16.55 9.06 15.17
N SER A 337 17.43 8.10 15.53
CA SER A 337 18.86 8.37 15.71
C SER A 337 19.69 8.25 14.44
N GLY A 338 19.19 7.58 13.39
CA GLY A 338 19.93 7.31 12.16
C GLY A 338 21.08 6.31 12.31
N ASP A 339 21.11 5.55 13.40
CA ASP A 339 22.13 4.53 13.71
C ASP A 339 21.50 3.15 13.97
N ASP A 340 22.29 2.13 14.34
CA ASP A 340 21.77 0.78 14.60
C ASP A 340 21.19 0.59 16.03
N LYS A 341 21.00 1.68 16.79
CA LYS A 341 20.60 1.61 18.20
C LYS A 341 19.09 1.64 18.38
N MET A 342 18.62 1.13 19.51
CA MET A 342 17.19 1.19 19.82
C MET A 342 16.77 2.62 20.21
N ASN A 343 15.58 3.02 19.76
CA ASN A 343 14.90 4.25 20.14
C ASN A 343 13.57 3.90 20.82
N PHE A 344 13.17 4.72 21.80
CA PHE A 344 12.04 4.47 22.68
C PHE A 344 11.20 5.74 22.80
N ILE A 345 9.92 5.64 22.50
CA ILE A 345 8.97 6.74 22.67
C ILE A 345 8.36 6.61 24.07
N VAL A 346 8.62 7.61 24.92
CA VAL A 346 8.11 7.66 26.29
C VAL A 346 7.13 8.81 26.39
N THR A 347 5.92 8.51 26.86
CA THR A 347 4.87 9.51 27.02
C THR A 347 4.93 10.10 28.41
N ASN A 348 5.01 11.43 28.48
CA ASN A 348 4.75 12.19 29.69
C ASN A 348 3.27 12.56 29.76
N GLN A 349 2.62 12.23 30.87
CA GLN A 349 1.23 12.60 31.16
C GLN A 349 1.22 13.70 32.22
N ASN A 350 1.00 14.92 31.78
CA ASN A 350 1.07 16.13 32.59
C ASN A 350 -0.33 16.51 33.08
N TYR A 351 -0.60 16.31 34.37
CA TYR A 351 -1.88 16.72 34.95
C TYR A 351 -1.91 18.22 35.23
N THR A 352 -2.91 18.92 34.68
CA THR A 352 -3.07 20.38 34.82
C THR A 352 -4.34 20.76 35.57
N VAL A 353 -4.22 21.68 36.53
CA VAL A 353 -5.38 22.14 37.35
C VAL A 353 -6.35 22.99 36.55
N ALA A 354 -5.84 23.75 35.59
CA ALA A 354 -6.63 24.71 34.83
C ALA A 354 -7.79 24.01 34.07
N ASN A 355 -7.53 22.81 33.55
CA ASN A 355 -8.48 22.04 32.76
C ASN A 355 -9.05 20.83 33.51
N ASP A 356 -8.54 20.51 34.70
CA ASP A 356 -8.83 19.25 35.42
C ASP A 356 -8.65 18.02 34.51
N ASP A 357 -7.58 18.06 33.70
CA ASP A 357 -7.29 17.12 32.62
C ASP A 357 -5.78 16.97 32.36
N TYR A 358 -5.42 15.99 31.54
CA TYR A 358 -4.04 15.67 31.16
C TYR A 358 -3.65 16.30 29.82
N THR A 359 -2.43 16.81 29.75
CA THR A 359 -1.74 17.05 28.47
C THR A 359 -0.59 16.08 28.31
N TYR A 360 -0.22 15.77 27.08
CA TYR A 360 0.76 14.75 26.74
C TYR A 360 1.97 15.38 26.04
N THR A 361 3.13 14.82 26.34
CA THR A 361 4.39 15.10 25.63
C THR A 361 5.03 13.78 25.24
N PHE A 362 5.48 13.66 24.00
CA PHE A 362 6.08 12.45 23.45
C PHE A 362 7.58 12.66 23.26
N GLU A 363 8.38 11.99 24.08
CA GLU A 363 9.83 12.13 24.11
C GLU A 363 10.49 10.87 23.55
N VAL A 364 11.51 11.05 22.69
CA VAL A 364 12.27 9.92 22.14
C VAL A 364 13.59 9.80 22.91
N TYR A 365 13.85 8.59 23.42
CA TYR A 365 15.08 8.22 24.11
C TYR A 365 15.86 7.20 23.28
N ASN A 366 17.19 7.30 23.30
CA ASN A 366 18.05 6.24 22.77
C ASN A 366 18.33 5.15 23.83
N GLU A 367 18.99 4.07 23.42
CA GLU A 367 19.38 2.96 24.29
C GLU A 367 20.28 3.36 25.47
N ASP A 368 20.96 4.51 25.40
CA ASP A 368 21.83 5.06 26.44
C ASP A 368 21.07 5.93 27.46
N SER A 369 19.72 5.89 27.45
CA SER A 369 18.83 6.72 28.29
C SER A 369 18.93 8.23 28.03
N GLN A 370 19.42 8.64 26.86
CA GLN A 370 19.50 10.05 26.48
C GLN A 370 18.25 10.43 25.68
N LYS A 371 17.61 11.53 26.05
CA LYS A 371 16.55 12.13 25.23
C LYS A 371 17.19 12.69 23.96
N ILE A 372 16.76 12.20 22.80
CA ILE A 372 17.29 12.58 21.49
C ILE A 372 16.31 13.43 20.67
N ALA A 373 15.00 13.32 20.91
CA ALA A 373 13.98 14.14 20.25
C ALA A 373 12.74 14.34 21.13
N VAL A 374 11.90 15.29 20.73
CA VAL A 374 10.53 15.47 21.24
C VAL A 374 9.64 15.50 20.00
N ILE A 375 8.71 14.55 19.90
CA ILE A 375 7.81 14.44 18.75
C ILE A 375 6.78 15.58 18.79
N ASN A 376 6.08 15.73 19.92
CA ASN A 376 5.21 16.88 20.18
C ASN A 376 4.96 17.05 21.69
N GLN A 377 4.41 18.19 22.10
CA GLN A 377 4.16 18.59 23.48
C GLN A 377 2.83 19.35 23.62
N ALA A 378 2.29 19.44 24.84
CA ALA A 378 1.00 20.09 25.11
C ALA A 378 -0.18 19.49 24.31
N VAL A 379 -0.09 18.20 24.02
CA VAL A 379 -1.09 17.45 23.25
C VAL A 379 -2.27 17.10 24.14
N SER A 380 -3.50 17.18 23.62
CA SER A 380 -4.72 16.71 24.30
C SER A 380 -5.21 15.38 23.73
N SER A 381 -5.12 15.21 22.41
CA SER A 381 -5.37 13.97 21.70
C SER A 381 -4.47 13.88 20.46
N TRP A 382 -4.26 12.66 19.96
CA TRP A 382 -3.46 12.40 18.77
C TRP A 382 -3.93 11.14 18.06
N GLN A 383 -3.61 11.03 16.78
CA GLN A 383 -3.86 9.84 15.98
C GLN A 383 -2.78 9.66 14.90
N LYS A 384 -2.48 8.41 14.55
CA LYS A 384 -1.67 8.10 13.37
C LYS A 384 -2.50 8.42 12.12
N LEU A 385 -1.88 9.04 11.13
CA LEU A 385 -2.48 9.24 9.81
C LEU A 385 -2.06 8.09 8.88
N SER A 386 -2.84 7.84 7.84
CA SER A 386 -2.56 6.82 6.82
C SER A 386 -1.17 7.01 6.22
N ASP A 387 -0.40 5.93 6.05
CA ASP A 387 0.92 6.00 5.41
C ASP A 387 0.77 6.24 3.90
N ILE A 388 1.56 7.15 3.33
CA ILE A 388 1.52 7.51 1.90
C ILE A 388 2.88 7.16 1.27
N PRO A 389 2.93 6.37 0.20
CA PRO A 389 4.18 6.01 -0.47
C PRO A 389 5.00 7.23 -0.88
N GLY A 390 6.32 7.16 -0.70
CA GLY A 390 7.23 8.27 -1.00
C GLY A 390 7.26 9.40 0.05
N HIS A 391 6.37 9.38 1.04
CA HIS A 391 6.30 10.40 2.10
C HIS A 391 6.57 9.81 3.49
N GLU A 392 7.04 10.64 4.43
CA GLU A 392 7.20 10.21 5.83
C GLU A 392 5.83 9.85 6.45
N SER A 393 5.83 8.90 7.39
CA SER A 393 4.68 8.63 8.25
C SER A 393 4.31 9.90 9.03
N GLN A 394 3.03 10.09 9.32
CA GLN A 394 2.57 11.27 10.05
C GLN A 394 1.65 10.93 11.20
N TYR A 395 1.70 11.78 12.23
CA TYR A 395 0.72 11.82 13.32
C TYR A 395 0.10 13.21 13.38
N GLY A 396 -1.20 13.26 13.60
CA GLY A 396 -1.92 14.49 13.89
C GLY A 396 -2.09 14.68 15.39
N PHE A 397 -1.80 15.88 15.88
CA PHE A 397 -1.84 16.24 17.29
C PHE A 397 -2.76 17.43 17.53
N ILE A 398 -3.72 17.29 18.45
CA ILE A 398 -4.54 18.41 18.93
C ILE A 398 -3.83 19.09 20.09
N ILE A 399 -3.35 20.31 19.87
CA ILE A 399 -2.52 21.06 20.82
C ILE A 399 -3.38 22.00 21.67
N THR A 400 -3.23 21.89 23.00
CA THR A 400 -3.91 22.73 23.99
C THR A 400 -2.87 23.49 24.83
N GLY A 401 -2.55 24.74 24.45
CA GLY A 401 -1.48 25.49 25.13
C GLY A 401 -1.30 26.97 24.79
N GLY A 402 -2.25 27.62 24.10
CA GLY A 402 -2.19 29.03 23.67
C GLY A 402 -3.54 29.75 23.75
N SER A 403 -3.73 30.84 22.99
CA SER A 403 -5.02 31.55 22.90
C SER A 403 -6.08 30.84 22.04
N SER A 404 -5.71 29.78 21.31
CA SER A 404 -6.59 28.97 20.45
C SER A 404 -6.05 27.53 20.31
N GLU A 405 -6.95 26.57 20.07
CA GLU A 405 -6.61 25.19 19.70
C GLU A 405 -6.07 25.12 18.26
N ALA A 406 -5.09 24.24 18.04
CA ALA A 406 -4.50 23.97 16.74
C ALA A 406 -4.33 22.46 16.53
N ILE A 407 -4.34 22.03 15.27
CA ILE A 407 -4.09 20.64 14.86
C ILE A 407 -2.78 20.62 14.07
N GLU A 408 -1.76 19.98 14.62
CA GLU A 408 -0.43 19.88 14.00
C GLU A 408 -0.22 18.49 13.39
N MET A 409 0.17 18.46 12.12
CA MET A 409 0.58 17.24 11.41
C MET A 409 2.09 17.16 11.51
N VAL A 410 2.63 16.11 12.15
CA VAL A 410 4.06 15.96 12.40
C VAL A 410 4.57 14.70 11.73
N ASN A 411 5.64 14.83 10.96
CA ASN A 411 6.33 13.74 10.30
C ASN A 411 7.12 12.89 11.30
N ILE A 412 7.17 11.59 11.06
CA ILE A 412 7.94 10.60 11.79
C ILE A 412 8.82 9.86 10.77
N PRO A 413 10.16 9.77 10.97
CA PRO A 413 10.87 10.11 12.20
C PRO A 413 11.41 11.54 12.33
N SER A 414 11.36 12.38 11.29
CA SER A 414 11.99 13.71 11.32
C SER A 414 11.53 14.61 12.48
N CYS A 415 10.32 14.38 13.01
CA CYS A 415 9.64 15.23 14.00
C CYS A 415 9.36 16.64 13.48
N ASP A 416 9.41 16.85 12.17
CA ASP A 416 9.10 18.13 11.54
C ASP A 416 7.59 18.33 11.46
N VAL A 417 7.12 19.54 11.76
CA VAL A 417 5.72 19.92 11.59
C VAL A 417 5.46 20.16 10.10
N ALA A 418 4.72 19.25 9.47
CA ALA A 418 4.35 19.32 8.05
C ALA A 418 3.22 20.31 7.79
N ALA A 419 2.26 20.44 8.70
CA ALA A 419 1.14 21.38 8.60
C ALA A 419 0.60 21.78 9.97
N THR A 420 0.02 22.98 10.07
CA THR A 420 -0.65 23.45 11.29
C THR A 420 -2.00 24.08 10.91
N PHE A 421 -3.08 23.38 11.25
CA PHE A 421 -4.43 23.86 11.04
C PHE A 421 -4.94 24.61 12.27
N SER A 422 -5.61 25.74 12.02
CA SER A 422 -6.45 26.37 13.05
C SER A 422 -7.75 25.60 13.22
N ALA A 423 -8.37 25.67 14.40
CA ALA A 423 -9.68 25.04 14.64
C ALA A 423 -10.79 25.53 13.68
N MET A 424 -10.61 26.70 13.06
CA MET A 424 -11.47 27.24 12.01
C MET A 424 -10.65 27.51 10.74
N VAL A 425 -11.10 27.01 9.60
CA VAL A 425 -10.60 27.36 8.27
C VAL A 425 -11.74 27.98 7.48
N GLY A 426 -11.71 29.30 7.29
CA GLY A 426 -12.85 30.04 6.75
C GLY A 426 -14.09 29.92 7.67
N ASP A 427 -15.17 29.35 7.14
CA ASP A 427 -16.40 29.06 7.89
C ASP A 427 -16.44 27.62 8.44
N ALA A 428 -15.44 26.79 8.14
CA ALA A 428 -15.41 25.38 8.50
C ALA A 428 -14.71 25.17 9.85
N GLN A 429 -15.44 24.61 10.82
CA GLN A 429 -14.90 24.16 12.09
C GLN A 429 -14.35 22.75 11.92
N LEU A 430 -13.04 22.58 12.01
CA LEU A 430 -12.41 21.27 11.85
C LEU A 430 -12.74 20.38 13.06
N SER A 431 -13.09 19.13 12.80
CA SER A 431 -13.29 18.12 13.85
C SER A 431 -11.99 17.38 14.19
N ASP A 432 -12.04 16.58 15.24
CA ASP A 432 -11.00 15.62 15.63
C ASP A 432 -10.99 14.36 14.74
N ASN A 433 -11.90 14.25 13.78
CA ASN A 433 -11.98 13.15 12.83
C ASN A 433 -11.34 13.56 11.50
N PHE A 434 -10.09 13.13 11.28
CA PHE A 434 -9.30 13.56 10.15
C PHE A 434 -8.21 12.54 9.80
N ASP A 435 -7.82 12.54 8.53
CA ASP A 435 -6.72 11.72 8.01
C ASP A 435 -6.06 12.43 6.81
N ARG A 436 -5.16 11.77 6.10
CA ARG A 436 -4.64 12.15 4.80
C ARG A 436 -4.91 11.07 3.76
N TYR A 437 -4.95 11.47 2.49
CA TYR A 437 -5.27 10.61 1.36
C TYR A 437 -4.32 10.90 0.18
N PRO A 438 -3.82 9.87 -0.54
CA PRO A 438 -2.91 10.06 -1.67
C PRO A 438 -3.61 10.70 -2.87
N VAL A 439 -2.97 11.68 -3.51
CA VAL A 439 -3.46 12.34 -4.73
C VAL A 439 -2.27 12.52 -5.67
N GLY A 440 -2.16 11.67 -6.69
CA GLY A 440 -0.96 11.56 -7.52
C GLY A 440 0.28 11.24 -6.65
N ASP A 441 1.39 11.94 -6.91
CA ASP A 441 2.64 11.83 -6.14
C ASP A 441 2.60 12.59 -4.79
N GLU A 442 1.49 13.24 -4.47
CA GLU A 442 1.29 14.05 -3.26
C GLU A 442 0.12 13.53 -2.42
N TYR A 443 -0.31 14.30 -1.43
CA TYR A 443 -1.45 13.96 -0.59
C TYR A 443 -2.25 15.20 -0.18
N GLN A 444 -3.51 14.98 0.15
CA GLN A 444 -4.40 15.95 0.75
C GLN A 444 -4.78 15.53 2.18
N TYR A 445 -5.09 16.51 3.04
CA TYR A 445 -5.68 16.26 4.35
C TYR A 445 -7.20 16.28 4.25
N VAL A 446 -7.87 15.38 4.94
CA VAL A 446 -9.32 15.23 4.94
C VAL A 446 -9.84 15.42 6.35
N PHE A 447 -10.80 16.31 6.55
CA PHE A 447 -11.40 16.58 7.86
C PHE A 447 -12.91 16.47 7.83
N GLY A 448 -13.48 15.86 8.87
CA GLY A 448 -14.89 16.10 9.21
C GLY A 448 -15.11 17.56 9.62
N ILE A 449 -16.21 18.16 9.17
CA ILE A 449 -16.57 19.54 9.53
C ILE A 449 -17.65 19.53 10.63
N GLY A 450 -17.31 20.08 11.79
CA GLY A 450 -18.14 20.03 13.00
C GLY A 450 -19.37 20.94 12.98
N ASN A 451 -19.38 21.98 12.13
CA ASN A 451 -20.52 22.87 11.97
C ASN A 451 -21.29 22.60 10.67
N GLY A 452 -22.61 22.40 10.80
CA GLY A 452 -23.52 22.26 9.66
C GLY A 452 -23.99 23.61 9.09
N LEU A 453 -24.38 23.59 7.81
CA LEU A 453 -25.06 24.70 7.13
C LEU A 453 -26.55 24.42 7.02
N TYR A 454 -27.33 25.43 6.61
CA TYR A 454 -28.74 25.29 6.29
C TYR A 454 -28.99 25.68 4.83
N ASP A 455 -29.72 24.84 4.09
CA ASP A 455 -30.23 25.23 2.78
C ASP A 455 -31.48 26.13 2.88
N GLU A 456 -32.01 26.57 1.74
CA GLU A 456 -33.20 27.44 1.69
C GLU A 456 -34.44 26.79 2.32
N GLN A 457 -34.51 25.46 2.33
CA GLN A 457 -35.58 24.67 2.93
C GLN A 457 -35.31 24.34 4.40
N LYS A 458 -34.23 24.88 5.00
CA LYS A 458 -33.78 24.61 6.37
C LYS A 458 -33.39 23.14 6.62
N ASN A 459 -32.99 22.40 5.59
CA ASN A 459 -32.32 21.14 5.81
C ASN A 459 -30.92 21.41 6.36
N VAL A 460 -30.45 20.52 7.24
CA VAL A 460 -29.07 20.54 7.72
C VAL A 460 -28.16 19.93 6.65
N ILE A 461 -27.16 20.70 6.24
CA ILE A 461 -26.13 20.30 5.29
C ILE A 461 -24.83 20.09 6.06
N SER A 462 -24.40 18.84 6.15
CA SER A 462 -23.15 18.43 6.78
C SER A 462 -22.04 18.35 5.75
N ARG A 463 -20.77 18.53 6.16
CA ARG A 463 -19.64 18.60 5.23
C ARG A 463 -18.44 17.78 5.68
N ILE A 464 -17.67 17.30 4.70
CA ILE A 464 -16.28 16.83 4.85
C ILE A 464 -15.43 17.72 3.95
N GLY A 465 -14.29 18.20 4.45
CA GLY A 465 -13.39 19.10 3.72
C GLY A 465 -12.10 18.40 3.31
N TRP A 466 -11.67 18.67 2.08
CA TRP A 466 -10.37 18.29 1.53
C TRP A 466 -9.47 19.53 1.47
N PHE A 467 -8.23 19.38 1.94
CA PHE A 467 -7.29 20.46 2.12
C PHE A 467 -5.94 20.10 1.52
N ASN A 468 -5.33 21.06 0.83
CA ASN A 468 -3.97 20.93 0.31
C ASN A 468 -2.94 21.00 1.45
N LYS A 469 -1.70 20.60 1.16
CA LYS A 469 -0.59 20.62 2.14
C LYS A 469 -0.32 21.99 2.75
N ASP A 470 -0.59 23.05 2.00
CA ASP A 470 -0.47 24.45 2.47
C ASP A 470 -1.65 24.92 3.33
N CYS A 471 -2.54 24.00 3.72
CA CYS A 471 -3.76 24.22 4.50
C CYS A 471 -4.86 24.99 3.76
N SER A 472 -4.72 25.26 2.46
CA SER A 472 -5.80 25.81 1.64
C SER A 472 -6.91 24.77 1.43
N VAL A 473 -8.16 25.23 1.34
CA VAL A 473 -9.29 24.37 1.00
C VAL A 473 -9.21 24.03 -0.48
N ASP A 474 -9.30 22.74 -0.79
CA ASP A 474 -9.48 22.26 -2.16
C ASP A 474 -10.99 22.21 -2.49
N HIS A 475 -11.74 21.37 -1.79
CA HIS A 475 -13.19 21.30 -1.93
C HIS A 475 -13.89 20.78 -0.65
N PHE A 476 -15.22 20.88 -0.63
CA PHE A 476 -16.07 20.27 0.39
C PHE A 476 -17.06 19.29 -0.24
N VAL A 477 -17.17 18.11 0.34
CA VAL A 477 -18.24 17.15 0.06
C VAL A 477 -19.40 17.44 1.02
N SER A 478 -20.63 17.49 0.51
CA SER A 478 -21.81 17.92 1.26
C SER A 478 -22.90 16.85 1.32
N PHE A 479 -23.48 16.64 2.50
CA PHE A 479 -24.54 15.66 2.74
C PHE A 479 -25.79 16.33 3.32
N ASN A 480 -26.94 16.13 2.68
CA ASN A 480 -28.21 16.60 3.20
C ASN A 480 -28.80 15.56 4.17
N ILE A 481 -28.80 15.86 5.47
CA ILE A 481 -29.35 14.98 6.52
C ILE A 481 -30.79 15.37 6.93
N GLY A 482 -31.42 16.27 6.18
CA GLY A 482 -32.81 16.70 6.35
C GLY A 482 -33.02 17.81 7.40
N GLN A 483 -34.26 18.27 7.54
CA GLN A 483 -34.65 19.35 8.47
C GLN A 483 -34.50 18.99 9.96
N ASP A 484 -34.36 17.70 10.24
CA ASP A 484 -34.35 17.13 11.59
C ASP A 484 -32.96 16.61 12.02
N GLY A 485 -31.92 16.96 11.26
CA GLY A 485 -30.53 16.66 11.63
C GLY A 485 -30.12 17.43 12.89
N GLU A 486 -29.61 16.71 13.88
CA GLU A 486 -29.14 17.29 15.14
C GLU A 486 -27.61 17.18 15.28
N ASN A 487 -27.00 16.16 14.68
CA ASN A 487 -25.54 15.99 14.67
C ASN A 487 -25.05 15.15 13.49
N PHE A 488 -23.80 15.35 13.12
CA PHE A 488 -23.07 14.63 12.07
C PHE A 488 -21.71 14.24 12.60
N THR A 489 -21.31 12.99 12.42
CA THR A 489 -19.99 12.51 12.81
C THR A 489 -19.47 11.60 11.70
N PRO A 490 -18.58 12.10 10.82
CA PRO A 490 -17.98 11.29 9.77
C PRO A 490 -16.96 10.32 10.35
N LEU A 491 -16.65 9.28 9.60
CA LEU A 491 -15.49 8.43 9.84
C LEU A 491 -14.48 8.66 8.72
N VAL A 492 -13.37 9.31 9.06
CA VAL A 492 -12.31 9.70 8.15
C VAL A 492 -11.07 8.91 8.53
N ASN A 493 -10.77 7.88 7.74
CA ASN A 493 -9.51 7.16 7.78
C ASN A 493 -9.23 6.52 6.40
N GLY A 494 -7.99 6.15 6.13
CA GLY A 494 -7.59 5.60 4.83
C GLY A 494 -8.33 4.32 4.41
N THR A 495 -8.82 3.50 5.36
CA THR A 495 -9.63 2.32 5.02
C THR A 495 -10.98 2.74 4.44
N VAL A 496 -11.68 3.66 5.10
CA VAL A 496 -13.02 4.11 4.71
C VAL A 496 -12.99 5.09 3.54
N LEU A 497 -11.91 5.85 3.39
CA LEU A 497 -11.69 6.74 2.25
C LEU A 497 -11.29 6.00 0.97
N ASN A 498 -11.05 4.70 1.03
CA ASN A 498 -10.81 3.90 -0.17
C ASN A 498 -12.08 3.92 -1.05
N PRO A 499 -12.01 4.49 -2.28
CA PRO A 499 -13.17 4.65 -3.15
C PRO A 499 -13.77 3.32 -3.59
N TYR A 500 -13.02 2.22 -3.49
CA TYR A 500 -13.46 0.89 -3.91
C TYR A 500 -13.97 0.01 -2.76
N LEU A 501 -14.12 0.57 -1.55
CA LEU A 501 -14.53 -0.18 -0.37
C LEU A 501 -16.01 -0.55 -0.39
N PHE A 502 -16.93 0.42 -0.54
CA PHE A 502 -18.37 0.10 -0.47
C PHE A 502 -18.95 -0.23 -1.84
N ASN A 503 -18.56 0.43 -2.91
CA ASN A 503 -18.82 0.00 -4.27
C ASN A 503 -17.52 0.00 -5.07
N THR A 504 -17.46 -0.74 -6.18
CA THR A 504 -16.30 -0.71 -7.08
C THR A 504 -16.39 0.39 -8.14
N ASP A 505 -17.20 1.42 -7.94
CA ASP A 505 -17.24 2.56 -8.87
C ASP A 505 -16.06 3.52 -8.60
N ASN A 506 -15.91 4.56 -9.43
CA ASN A 506 -14.81 5.53 -9.30
C ASN A 506 -15.18 6.69 -8.35
N LEU A 507 -16.29 6.62 -7.61
CA LEU A 507 -16.70 7.69 -6.72
C LEU A 507 -16.13 7.48 -5.32
N HIS A 508 -15.70 8.55 -4.67
CA HIS A 508 -15.39 8.48 -3.24
C HIS A 508 -16.66 8.28 -2.42
N GLU A 509 -16.60 7.37 -1.45
CA GLU A 509 -17.71 7.05 -0.56
C GLU A 509 -17.35 7.32 0.89
N TYR A 510 -18.33 7.78 1.66
CA TYR A 510 -18.15 8.27 3.01
C TYR A 510 -19.10 7.55 3.95
N LEU A 511 -18.54 7.04 5.05
CA LEU A 511 -19.28 6.45 6.15
C LEU A 511 -19.44 7.49 7.26
N PHE A 512 -20.68 7.73 7.71
CA PHE A 512 -20.92 8.68 8.79
C PHE A 512 -22.15 8.35 9.64
N LEU A 513 -22.14 8.86 10.87
CA LEU A 513 -23.25 8.80 11.80
C LEU A 513 -24.07 10.09 11.69
N ALA A 514 -25.36 9.94 11.38
CA ALA A 514 -26.35 11.01 11.41
C ALA A 514 -27.27 10.85 12.64
N LYS A 515 -27.40 11.91 13.44
CA LYS A 515 -28.37 11.95 14.54
C LYS A 515 -29.62 12.70 14.08
N ILE A 516 -30.73 11.98 13.96
CA ILE A 516 -31.96 12.51 13.35
C ILE A 516 -33.08 12.51 14.37
N LYS A 517 -33.73 13.65 14.54
CA LYS A 517 -34.84 13.82 15.47
C LYS A 517 -36.17 13.41 14.84
N ASN A 518 -36.86 12.50 15.49
CA ASN A 518 -38.24 12.21 15.12
C ASN A 518 -39.19 13.28 15.67
N GLN A 519 -39.78 14.10 14.80
CA GLN A 519 -40.68 15.20 15.18
C GLN A 519 -41.95 14.75 15.96
N GLN A 520 -42.40 13.50 15.79
CA GLN A 520 -43.60 13.00 16.48
C GLN A 520 -43.33 12.54 17.90
N THR A 521 -42.14 11.99 18.16
CA THR A 521 -41.76 11.41 19.46
C THR A 521 -40.78 12.27 20.24
N GLY A 522 -40.09 13.19 19.58
CA GLY A 522 -38.98 13.98 20.13
C GLY A 522 -37.69 13.18 20.35
N ILE A 523 -37.67 11.91 19.95
CA ILE A 523 -36.53 11.01 20.15
C ILE A 523 -35.51 11.21 19.03
N ILE A 524 -34.23 11.31 19.39
CA ILE A 524 -33.11 11.40 18.45
C ILE A 524 -32.59 9.97 18.20
N ALA A 525 -32.65 9.51 16.97
CA ALA A 525 -32.13 8.22 16.55
C ALA A 525 -30.75 8.38 15.89
N ASN A 526 -29.84 7.45 16.14
CA ASN A 526 -28.59 7.34 15.40
C ASN A 526 -28.81 6.45 14.17
N GLU A 527 -28.43 6.95 13.01
CA GLU A 527 -28.42 6.21 11.75
C GLU A 527 -27.01 6.26 11.16
N LEU A 528 -26.48 5.12 10.74
CA LEU A 528 -25.20 5.03 10.02
C LEU A 528 -25.48 5.06 8.53
N TRP A 529 -24.83 5.96 7.80
CA TRP A 529 -25.07 6.21 6.39
C TRP A 529 -23.79 5.98 5.61
N VAL A 530 -23.93 5.40 4.42
CA VAL A 530 -22.91 5.39 3.37
C VAL A 530 -23.44 6.24 2.24
N ALA A 531 -22.68 7.25 1.83
CA ALA A 531 -23.03 8.14 0.73
C ALA A 531 -21.81 8.46 -0.13
N ASN A 532 -22.02 8.69 -1.42
CA ASN A 532 -20.95 9.07 -2.33
C ASN A 532 -20.63 10.58 -2.25
N GLU A 533 -19.56 10.99 -2.92
CA GLU A 533 -19.10 12.38 -3.00
C GLU A 533 -20.11 13.36 -3.64
N ASN A 534 -21.09 12.84 -4.40
CA ASN A 534 -22.21 13.63 -4.93
C ASN A 534 -23.31 13.90 -3.89
N GLY A 535 -23.16 13.35 -2.67
CA GLY A 535 -24.14 13.45 -1.59
C GLY A 535 -25.31 12.46 -1.73
N GLU A 536 -25.22 11.48 -2.64
CA GLU A 536 -26.23 10.46 -2.83
C GLU A 536 -26.08 9.37 -1.78
N VAL A 537 -27.16 9.10 -1.04
CA VAL A 537 -27.13 8.08 0.02
C VAL A 537 -27.34 6.69 -0.57
N LEU A 538 -26.31 5.86 -0.47
CA LEU A 538 -26.28 4.49 -0.97
C LEU A 538 -26.96 3.53 0.00
N ARG A 539 -26.61 3.63 1.30
CA ARG A 539 -27.14 2.74 2.35
C ARG A 539 -27.37 3.48 3.66
N LYS A 540 -28.37 3.01 4.41
CA LYS A 540 -28.68 3.46 5.77
C LYS A 540 -28.88 2.26 6.68
N PHE A 541 -28.24 2.29 7.84
CA PHE A 541 -28.34 1.26 8.87
C PHE A 541 -28.88 1.88 10.14
N LYS A 542 -29.94 1.27 10.70
CA LYS A 542 -30.55 1.76 11.93
C LYS A 542 -31.17 0.66 12.76
N GLY A 543 -31.25 0.94 14.05
CA GLY A 543 -31.92 0.12 15.03
C GLY A 543 -33.45 0.12 14.89
N ASP A 544 -34.08 -0.82 15.58
CA ASP A 544 -35.53 -0.89 15.71
C ASP A 544 -35.94 -1.36 17.12
N GLY A 545 -37.25 -1.51 17.36
CA GLY A 545 -37.75 -1.98 18.67
C GLY A 545 -37.28 -3.39 19.06
N THR A 546 -36.78 -4.18 18.10
CA THR A 546 -36.28 -5.54 18.30
C THR A 546 -34.78 -5.52 18.60
N LYS A 547 -33.97 -4.96 17.68
CA LYS A 547 -32.50 -4.89 17.74
C LYS A 547 -32.01 -3.95 18.83
N GLY A 548 -32.75 -2.88 19.11
CA GLY A 548 -32.34 -1.82 20.02
C GLY A 548 -31.61 -0.68 19.30
N ASP A 549 -30.90 0.14 20.07
CA ASP A 549 -30.23 1.33 19.57
C ASP A 549 -28.86 0.95 19.01
N MET A 550 -28.40 1.58 17.93
CA MET A 550 -27.08 1.28 17.37
C MET A 550 -25.98 1.48 18.42
N SER A 551 -24.98 0.61 18.47
CA SER A 551 -23.93 0.64 19.50
C SER A 551 -22.51 0.65 18.96
N VAL A 552 -22.22 -0.11 17.90
CA VAL A 552 -20.88 -0.20 17.29
C VAL A 552 -21.01 -0.29 15.78
N CYS A 553 -20.08 0.31 15.07
CA CYS A 553 -19.84 0.12 13.64
C CYS A 553 -18.35 -0.09 13.42
N ASP A 554 -17.98 -1.04 12.57
CA ASP A 554 -16.58 -1.31 12.20
C ASP A 554 -16.47 -1.90 10.78
N VAL A 555 -15.31 -1.77 10.15
CA VAL A 555 -14.99 -2.37 8.84
C VAL A 555 -13.86 -3.39 9.05
N LEU A 556 -14.17 -4.68 8.93
CA LEU A 556 -13.28 -5.79 9.26
C LEU A 556 -13.25 -6.82 8.14
N ASP A 557 -12.05 -7.09 7.58
CA ASP A 557 -11.85 -8.12 6.53
C ASP A 557 -12.85 -7.99 5.35
N ASN A 558 -13.00 -6.79 4.79
CA ASN A 558 -13.99 -6.46 3.75
C ASN A 558 -15.45 -6.74 4.18
N ARG A 559 -15.78 -6.49 5.45
CA ARG A 559 -17.16 -6.54 5.95
C ARG A 559 -17.48 -5.32 6.78
N LEU A 560 -18.65 -4.75 6.58
CA LEU A 560 -19.22 -3.77 7.51
C LEU A 560 -19.97 -4.51 8.62
N VAL A 561 -19.57 -4.26 9.87
CA VAL A 561 -20.20 -4.84 11.06
C VAL A 561 -20.97 -3.75 11.79
N VAL A 562 -22.27 -3.94 11.98
CA VAL A 562 -23.13 -2.98 12.68
C VAL A 562 -23.84 -3.67 13.84
N SER A 563 -23.54 -3.25 15.07
CA SER A 563 -24.20 -3.78 16.27
C SER A 563 -25.25 -2.83 16.84
N PHE A 564 -26.23 -3.43 17.52
CA PHE A 564 -27.35 -2.77 18.16
C PHE A 564 -27.52 -3.32 19.58
N ALA A 565 -27.72 -2.44 20.55
CA ALA A 565 -27.92 -2.76 21.96
C ALA A 565 -29.37 -2.51 22.39
N ASN A 566 -30.05 -3.57 22.84
CA ASN A 566 -31.36 -3.49 23.46
C ASN A 566 -31.22 -3.40 24.98
N GLN A 567 -31.05 -2.19 25.50
CA GLN A 567 -30.85 -1.97 26.93
C GLN A 567 -32.00 -2.49 27.81
N ALA A 568 -33.23 -2.55 27.29
CA ALA A 568 -34.38 -3.05 28.04
C ALA A 568 -34.33 -4.58 28.26
N LYS A 569 -33.67 -5.30 27.35
CA LYS A 569 -33.49 -6.76 27.43
C LYS A 569 -32.09 -7.16 27.91
N GLY A 570 -31.12 -6.24 27.89
CA GLY A 570 -29.71 -6.57 28.15
C GLY A 570 -29.10 -7.44 27.05
N THR A 571 -29.54 -7.26 25.79
CA THR A 571 -29.11 -8.09 24.66
C THR A 571 -28.60 -7.23 23.51
N TYR A 572 -27.79 -7.83 22.65
CA TYR A 572 -27.25 -7.25 21.43
C TYR A 572 -27.74 -7.98 20.19
N SER A 573 -27.76 -7.27 19.06
CA SER A 573 -27.84 -7.85 17.72
C SER A 573 -26.68 -7.32 16.89
N VAL A 574 -26.08 -8.14 16.04
CA VAL A 574 -24.93 -7.77 15.20
C VAL A 574 -25.25 -8.17 13.77
N ASP A 575 -25.25 -7.20 12.87
CA ASP A 575 -25.44 -7.38 11.44
C ASP A 575 -24.08 -7.35 10.74
N PHE A 576 -23.90 -8.25 9.78
CA PHE A 576 -22.71 -8.34 8.94
C PHE A 576 -23.12 -8.10 7.49
N TYR A 577 -22.40 -7.19 6.82
CA TYR A 577 -22.59 -6.91 5.41
C TYR A 577 -21.27 -7.12 4.67
N ASN A 578 -21.28 -7.90 3.61
CA ASN A 578 -20.12 -8.11 2.76
C ASN A 578 -19.83 -6.84 1.96
N LEU A 579 -18.55 -6.50 1.82
CA LEU A 579 -18.07 -5.38 1.01
C LEU A 579 -17.23 -5.89 -0.17
N PRO A 580 -17.30 -5.20 -1.33
CA PRO A 580 -18.21 -4.10 -1.64
C PRO A 580 -19.68 -4.57 -1.76
N PHE A 581 -20.63 -3.65 -1.53
CA PHE A 581 -22.07 -3.86 -1.71
C PHE A 581 -22.44 -4.08 -3.17
N GLU A 582 -21.89 -3.27 -4.07
CA GLU A 582 -22.03 -3.42 -5.51
C GLU A 582 -20.67 -3.59 -6.17
N LYS A 583 -20.59 -4.55 -7.09
CA LYS A 583 -19.40 -4.83 -7.89
C LYS A 583 -19.79 -5.10 -9.33
N PHE A 584 -18.90 -4.79 -10.27
CA PHE A 584 -19.17 -4.93 -11.70
C PHE A 584 -20.48 -4.26 -12.08
N GLU A 585 -20.62 -2.96 -11.79
CA GLU A 585 -21.87 -2.19 -11.99
C GLU A 585 -22.41 -2.32 -13.43
N LYS A 586 -21.52 -2.52 -14.40
CA LYS A 586 -21.89 -2.73 -15.82
C LYS A 586 -22.42 -4.14 -16.13
N GLY A 587 -22.47 -5.02 -15.13
CA GLY A 587 -23.13 -6.33 -15.14
C GLY A 587 -22.20 -7.53 -15.32
N GLY A 588 -22.81 -8.69 -15.55
CA GLY A 588 -22.11 -9.97 -15.74
C GLY A 588 -22.25 -10.92 -14.55
N GLU A 589 -22.14 -12.22 -14.82
CA GLU A 589 -22.24 -13.28 -13.80
C GLU A 589 -20.92 -14.07 -13.66
N GLY A 590 -19.86 -13.65 -14.34
CA GLY A 590 -18.56 -14.33 -14.35
C GLY A 590 -18.54 -15.65 -15.12
N THR A 591 -19.54 -15.91 -15.95
CA THR A 591 -19.62 -17.13 -16.77
C THR A 591 -19.18 -16.86 -18.20
N ALA A 592 -18.84 -17.89 -18.98
CA ALA A 592 -18.48 -17.73 -20.38
C ALA A 592 -19.56 -17.01 -21.22
N ALA A 593 -20.84 -17.21 -20.89
CA ALA A 593 -21.96 -16.58 -21.59
C ALA A 593 -22.29 -15.16 -21.06
N SER A 594 -21.83 -14.84 -19.85
CA SER A 594 -22.03 -13.55 -19.20
C SER A 594 -20.80 -13.22 -18.35
N PRO A 595 -19.69 -12.80 -18.99
CA PRO A 595 -18.49 -12.38 -18.28
C PRO A 595 -18.78 -11.18 -17.39
N TYR A 596 -18.06 -11.03 -16.28
CA TYR A 596 -18.07 -9.81 -15.49
C TYR A 596 -17.55 -8.64 -16.33
N LYS A 597 -18.30 -7.54 -16.35
CA LYS A 597 -17.94 -6.31 -17.05
C LYS A 597 -17.07 -5.45 -16.14
N VAL A 598 -15.80 -5.34 -16.48
CA VAL A 598 -14.80 -4.62 -15.70
C VAL A 598 -14.68 -3.20 -16.25
N SER A 599 -15.00 -2.22 -15.43
CA SER A 599 -15.09 -0.81 -15.85
C SER A 599 -14.22 0.16 -15.04
N THR A 600 -13.66 -0.31 -13.92
CA THR A 600 -12.90 0.48 -12.93
C THR A 600 -11.73 -0.33 -12.36
N VAL A 601 -10.83 0.34 -11.62
CA VAL A 601 -9.76 -0.37 -10.88
C VAL A 601 -10.36 -1.24 -9.78
N GLY A 602 -11.42 -0.78 -9.10
CA GLY A 602 -12.14 -1.57 -8.10
C GLY A 602 -12.65 -2.91 -8.66
N ASP A 603 -13.20 -2.91 -9.88
CA ASP A 603 -13.63 -4.13 -10.56
C ASP A 603 -12.45 -5.09 -10.81
N LEU A 604 -11.28 -4.57 -11.21
CA LEU A 604 -10.06 -5.38 -11.39
C LEU A 604 -9.63 -6.03 -10.06
N MET A 605 -9.67 -5.29 -8.95
CA MET A 605 -9.33 -5.83 -7.63
C MET A 605 -10.25 -6.99 -7.22
N MET A 606 -11.51 -7.00 -7.69
CA MET A 606 -12.46 -8.08 -7.42
C MET A 606 -12.14 -9.40 -8.11
N ILE A 607 -11.25 -9.41 -9.12
CA ILE A 607 -10.81 -10.65 -9.78
C ILE A 607 -10.20 -11.63 -8.77
N ALA A 608 -9.49 -11.12 -7.75
CA ALA A 608 -8.89 -11.94 -6.70
C ALA A 608 -9.92 -12.75 -5.89
N GLN A 609 -11.18 -12.30 -5.83
CA GLN A 609 -12.25 -13.01 -5.13
C GLN A 609 -12.80 -14.20 -5.94
N ASN A 610 -12.69 -14.17 -7.27
CA ASN A 610 -13.12 -15.26 -8.14
C ASN A 610 -12.17 -15.45 -9.34
N PRO A 611 -10.94 -15.93 -9.10
CA PRO A 611 -9.88 -15.93 -10.10
C PRO A 611 -10.10 -16.91 -11.26
N SER A 612 -11.16 -17.73 -11.23
CA SER A 612 -11.50 -18.70 -12.28
C SER A 612 -12.61 -18.23 -13.22
N ALA A 613 -13.20 -17.06 -12.97
CA ALA A 613 -14.32 -16.53 -13.74
C ALA A 613 -13.91 -15.94 -15.10
N TYR A 614 -14.92 -15.51 -15.85
CA TYR A 614 -14.76 -14.83 -17.14
C TYR A 614 -14.94 -13.32 -16.94
N TYR A 615 -14.03 -12.54 -17.50
CA TYR A 615 -13.97 -11.08 -17.39
C TYR A 615 -13.82 -10.46 -18.77
N GLU A 616 -14.44 -9.30 -18.95
CA GLU A 616 -14.15 -8.45 -20.10
C GLU A 616 -14.09 -6.98 -19.70
N LEU A 617 -13.09 -6.27 -20.22
CA LEU A 617 -13.03 -4.82 -20.05
C LEU A 617 -14.12 -4.16 -20.91
N VAL A 618 -14.68 -3.08 -20.39
CA VAL A 618 -15.63 -2.23 -21.13
C VAL A 618 -15.20 -0.78 -21.23
N ASN A 619 -14.09 -0.42 -20.56
CA ASN A 619 -13.45 0.89 -20.57
C ASN A 619 -11.93 0.70 -20.48
N ASP A 620 -11.19 1.72 -20.92
CA ASP A 620 -9.79 1.89 -20.53
C ASP A 620 -9.75 2.23 -19.02
N ILE A 621 -8.77 1.69 -18.28
CA ILE A 621 -8.66 1.83 -16.82
C ILE A 621 -7.29 2.41 -16.46
N ASP A 622 -7.29 3.56 -15.82
CA ASP A 622 -6.10 4.21 -15.27
C ASP A 622 -5.85 3.75 -13.82
N MET A 623 -4.65 3.25 -13.56
CA MET A 623 -4.25 2.64 -12.28
C MET A 623 -3.36 3.55 -11.43
N SER A 624 -3.09 4.79 -11.85
CA SER A 624 -2.15 5.74 -11.20
C SER A 624 -2.45 6.05 -9.73
N ASN A 625 -3.71 6.01 -9.30
CA ASN A 625 -4.12 6.37 -7.94
C ASN A 625 -4.31 5.15 -7.01
N VAL A 626 -3.75 3.99 -7.37
CA VAL A 626 -3.92 2.75 -6.61
C VAL A 626 -2.58 2.03 -6.47
N GLU A 627 -2.18 1.74 -5.23
CA GLU A 627 -1.13 0.76 -4.99
C GLU A 627 -1.59 -0.63 -5.44
N TRP A 628 -1.03 -1.12 -6.55
CA TRP A 628 -1.46 -2.39 -7.11
C TRP A 628 -0.78 -3.58 -6.43
N SER A 629 -1.55 -4.38 -5.71
CA SER A 629 -1.10 -5.70 -5.27
C SER A 629 -1.38 -6.74 -6.37
N PRO A 630 -0.36 -7.46 -6.89
CA PRO A 630 -0.57 -8.50 -7.89
C PRO A 630 -1.65 -9.49 -7.48
N ILE A 631 -2.58 -9.82 -8.38
CA ILE A 631 -3.55 -10.89 -8.14
C ILE A 631 -2.78 -12.21 -8.07
N ALA A 632 -2.67 -12.79 -6.86
CA ALA A 632 -1.73 -13.86 -6.55
C ALA A 632 -1.80 -15.06 -7.53
N THR A 633 -3.01 -15.49 -7.89
CA THR A 633 -3.22 -16.55 -8.88
C THR A 633 -4.50 -16.27 -9.67
N PHE A 634 -4.41 -16.36 -10.99
CA PHE A 634 -5.53 -16.32 -11.93
C PHE A 634 -5.61 -17.61 -12.73
N SER A 635 -6.81 -18.08 -13.03
CA SER A 635 -7.05 -19.33 -13.78
C SER A 635 -8.22 -19.21 -14.76
N GLY A 636 -8.78 -18.02 -14.89
CA GLY A 636 -9.98 -17.73 -15.66
C GLY A 636 -9.69 -17.24 -17.08
N HIS A 637 -10.61 -16.43 -17.60
CA HIS A 637 -10.53 -15.82 -18.92
C HIS A 637 -10.65 -14.31 -18.81
N PHE A 638 -9.71 -13.56 -19.37
CA PHE A 638 -9.68 -12.11 -19.34
C PHE A 638 -9.59 -11.55 -20.76
N ASP A 639 -10.70 -11.00 -21.28
CA ASP A 639 -10.77 -10.39 -22.61
C ASP A 639 -10.78 -8.86 -22.48
N GLY A 640 -9.66 -8.21 -22.79
CA GLY A 640 -9.55 -6.76 -22.72
C GLY A 640 -10.41 -6.03 -23.76
N LYS A 641 -10.99 -6.70 -24.77
CA LYS A 641 -11.79 -6.04 -25.82
C LYS A 641 -11.11 -4.84 -26.49
N ASN A 642 -9.77 -4.87 -26.56
CA ASN A 642 -8.87 -3.81 -27.03
C ASN A 642 -8.88 -2.54 -26.17
N HIS A 643 -9.33 -2.65 -24.92
CA HIS A 643 -9.17 -1.62 -23.90
C HIS A 643 -7.78 -1.66 -23.27
N LYS A 644 -7.45 -0.55 -22.61
CA LYS A 644 -6.12 -0.31 -22.05
C LYS A 644 -6.12 -0.35 -20.53
N LEU A 645 -5.04 -0.84 -19.96
CA LEU A 645 -4.65 -0.62 -18.57
C LEU A 645 -3.49 0.37 -18.56
N LEU A 646 -3.67 1.53 -17.95
CA LEU A 646 -2.67 2.60 -17.91
C LEU A 646 -2.00 2.63 -16.54
N ASN A 647 -0.70 2.94 -16.52
CA ASN A 647 0.07 3.28 -15.32
C ASN A 647 0.06 2.16 -14.25
N LEU A 648 0.16 0.90 -14.68
CA LEU A 648 0.27 -0.23 -13.76
C LEU A 648 1.60 -0.14 -12.98
N GLU A 649 1.52 -0.03 -11.65
CA GLU A 649 2.68 -0.07 -10.75
C GLU A 649 2.47 -1.10 -9.62
N PRO A 650 2.98 -2.34 -9.77
CA PRO A 650 2.82 -3.37 -8.75
C PRO A 650 3.75 -3.16 -7.54
N VAL A 651 3.26 -3.50 -6.34
CA VAL A 651 4.05 -3.44 -5.10
C VAL A 651 5.23 -4.43 -5.12
N SER A 652 6.43 -3.93 -4.85
CA SER A 652 7.72 -4.61 -5.11
C SER A 652 8.09 -5.78 -4.17
N ASN A 653 7.30 -6.07 -3.14
CA ASN A 653 7.61 -7.10 -2.14
C ASN A 653 7.11 -8.53 -2.51
N ALA A 654 6.38 -8.67 -3.61
CA ALA A 654 5.81 -9.94 -4.07
C ALA A 654 6.86 -10.87 -4.72
N ALA A 655 6.65 -12.18 -4.58
CA ALA A 655 7.51 -13.19 -5.21
C ALA A 655 7.29 -13.30 -6.73
N HIS A 656 6.09 -13.02 -7.20
CA HIS A 656 5.72 -13.06 -8.61
C HIS A 656 5.07 -11.71 -8.93
N ILE A 657 5.63 -10.96 -9.89
CA ILE A 657 5.27 -9.56 -10.10
C ILE A 657 4.69 -9.35 -11.51
N GLY A 658 3.59 -8.59 -11.59
CA GLY A 658 2.83 -8.23 -12.78
C GLY A 658 1.41 -7.79 -12.42
N LEU A 659 0.52 -7.66 -13.41
CA LEU A 659 -0.93 -7.54 -13.16
C LEU A 659 -1.40 -8.74 -12.33
N PHE A 660 -0.99 -9.94 -12.76
CA PHE A 660 -1.14 -11.19 -12.03
C PHE A 660 0.21 -11.64 -11.46
N GLY A 661 0.22 -12.21 -10.26
CA GLY A 661 1.40 -12.94 -9.78
C GLY A 661 1.64 -14.16 -10.67
N GLN A 662 0.65 -15.05 -10.73
CA GLN A 662 0.68 -16.23 -11.57
C GLN A 662 -0.63 -16.38 -12.34
N ILE A 663 -0.54 -16.88 -13.58
CA ILE A 663 -1.68 -17.37 -14.35
C ILE A 663 -1.50 -18.88 -14.54
N ILE A 664 -2.48 -19.67 -14.11
CA ILE A 664 -2.38 -21.13 -14.03
C ILE A 664 -3.65 -21.76 -14.64
N GLY A 665 -3.50 -22.37 -15.81
CA GLY A 665 -4.49 -23.29 -16.40
C GLY A 665 -4.25 -24.75 -15.98
N THR A 666 -5.02 -25.67 -16.55
CA THR A 666 -4.97 -27.09 -16.16
C THR A 666 -4.27 -28.00 -17.19
N GLY A 667 -4.03 -27.51 -18.42
CA GLY A 667 -3.25 -28.20 -19.44
C GLY A 667 -3.47 -27.66 -20.86
N GLU A 668 -2.95 -28.36 -21.89
CA GLU A 668 -3.00 -27.94 -23.30
C GLU A 668 -4.40 -27.58 -23.81
N THR A 669 -5.43 -28.33 -23.39
CA THR A 669 -6.82 -28.17 -23.88
C THR A 669 -7.70 -27.30 -23.00
N ASP A 670 -7.26 -26.97 -21.80
CA ASP A 670 -8.02 -26.22 -20.80
C ASP A 670 -7.08 -25.18 -20.16
N ARG A 671 -6.72 -24.22 -21.00
CA ARG A 671 -5.79 -23.14 -20.68
C ARG A 671 -6.57 -21.97 -20.08
N ALA A 672 -5.95 -21.27 -19.14
CA ALA A 672 -6.39 -19.91 -18.82
C ALA A 672 -6.15 -19.01 -20.05
N GLU A 673 -6.93 -17.94 -20.20
CA GLU A 673 -6.85 -17.06 -21.37
C GLU A 673 -6.72 -15.59 -20.96
N VAL A 674 -5.81 -14.86 -21.60
CA VAL A 674 -5.74 -13.40 -21.57
C VAL A 674 -5.61 -12.90 -23.00
N LYS A 675 -6.50 -12.01 -23.43
CA LYS A 675 -6.46 -11.49 -24.80
C LYS A 675 -6.96 -10.07 -24.98
N ASN A 676 -6.65 -9.48 -26.14
CA ASN A 676 -7.17 -8.19 -26.60
C ASN A 676 -6.95 -7.07 -25.58
N LEU A 677 -5.74 -6.93 -25.07
CA LEU A 677 -5.43 -6.06 -23.94
C LEU A 677 -4.16 -5.26 -24.20
N SER A 678 -4.17 -3.97 -23.91
CA SER A 678 -2.97 -3.15 -24.02
C SER A 678 -2.57 -2.55 -22.68
N PHE A 679 -1.29 -2.59 -22.34
CA PHE A 679 -0.72 -1.88 -21.19
C PHE A 679 -0.02 -0.62 -21.68
N VAL A 680 -0.21 0.49 -20.98
CA VAL A 680 0.42 1.78 -21.32
C VAL A 680 1.17 2.29 -20.10
N LYS A 681 2.47 2.56 -20.28
CA LYS A 681 3.39 3.01 -19.23
C LYS A 681 3.39 2.16 -17.95
N PRO A 682 3.43 0.81 -18.02
CA PRO A 682 3.60 0.01 -16.81
C PRO A 682 5.01 0.19 -16.24
N SER A 683 5.11 0.33 -14.92
CA SER A 683 6.38 0.44 -14.18
C SER A 683 6.50 -0.69 -13.17
N ILE A 684 7.57 -1.50 -13.28
CA ILE A 684 7.81 -2.65 -12.42
C ILE A 684 9.16 -2.52 -11.75
N THR A 685 9.13 -2.37 -10.43
CA THR A 685 10.31 -2.47 -9.57
C THR A 685 10.29 -3.80 -8.82
N VAL A 686 11.39 -4.55 -8.90
CA VAL A 686 11.51 -5.83 -8.20
C VAL A 686 12.43 -5.76 -6.98
N SER A 687 12.26 -6.68 -6.03
CA SER A 687 13.06 -6.76 -4.81
C SER A 687 13.83 -8.07 -4.72
N ALA A 688 14.74 -8.19 -3.74
CA ALA A 688 15.50 -9.42 -3.46
C ALA A 688 14.64 -10.69 -3.25
N LYS A 689 13.33 -10.55 -3.01
CA LYS A 689 12.37 -11.66 -2.84
C LYS A 689 11.72 -12.12 -4.14
N THR A 690 11.86 -11.34 -5.22
CA THR A 690 11.22 -11.63 -6.50
C THR A 690 11.82 -12.87 -7.15
N ARG A 691 10.95 -13.75 -7.64
CA ARG A 691 11.30 -14.99 -8.34
C ARG A 691 11.14 -14.89 -9.84
N ASN A 692 10.16 -14.13 -10.33
CA ASN A 692 9.95 -13.84 -11.74
C ASN A 692 9.06 -12.59 -11.88
N ALA A 693 9.20 -11.89 -13.00
CA ALA A 693 8.47 -10.65 -13.26
C ALA A 693 8.16 -10.44 -14.74
N GLY A 694 6.99 -9.86 -15.00
CA GLY A 694 6.59 -9.31 -16.30
C GLY A 694 5.31 -8.50 -16.19
N VAL A 695 4.99 -7.67 -17.20
CA VAL A 695 3.84 -6.75 -17.15
C VAL A 695 2.52 -7.49 -16.93
N LEU A 696 2.28 -8.56 -17.68
CA LEU A 696 1.07 -9.36 -17.53
C LEU A 696 1.16 -10.26 -16.29
N ALA A 697 2.24 -11.04 -16.16
CA ALA A 697 2.43 -11.90 -15.00
C ALA A 697 3.89 -12.27 -14.70
N GLY A 698 4.17 -12.64 -13.45
CA GLY A 698 5.45 -13.27 -13.10
C GLY A 698 5.59 -14.65 -13.76
N SER A 699 4.53 -15.45 -13.76
CA SER A 699 4.52 -16.82 -14.31
C SER A 699 3.20 -17.15 -15.04
N ALA A 700 3.30 -17.80 -16.19
CA ALA A 700 2.18 -18.28 -16.99
C ALA A 700 2.32 -19.79 -17.29
N ILE A 701 1.48 -20.60 -16.66
CA ILE A 701 1.47 -22.06 -16.75
C ILE A 701 0.18 -22.52 -17.46
N ALA A 702 0.28 -23.16 -18.62
CA ALA A 702 -0.88 -23.54 -19.45
C ALA A 702 -1.81 -22.36 -19.75
N VAL A 703 -1.28 -21.31 -20.38
CA VAL A 703 -1.99 -20.05 -20.66
C VAL A 703 -1.98 -19.71 -22.14
N ALA A 704 -3.12 -19.25 -22.66
CA ALA A 704 -3.21 -18.60 -23.97
C ALA A 704 -3.17 -17.08 -23.79
N ILE A 705 -2.07 -16.46 -24.23
CA ILE A 705 -1.88 -15.01 -24.30
C ILE A 705 -1.97 -14.62 -25.78
N ASP A 706 -2.98 -13.86 -26.16
CA ASP A 706 -3.26 -13.53 -27.58
C ASP A 706 -3.65 -12.06 -27.75
N ASN A 707 -3.01 -11.33 -28.67
CA ASN A 707 -3.33 -9.91 -28.92
C ASN A 707 -3.18 -9.07 -27.64
N VAL A 708 -2.05 -9.24 -26.96
CA VAL A 708 -1.68 -8.47 -25.75
C VAL A 708 -0.48 -7.58 -26.09
N HIS A 709 -0.63 -6.27 -25.89
CA HIS A 709 0.35 -5.25 -26.27
C HIS A 709 0.84 -4.46 -25.08
N VAL A 710 2.08 -3.96 -25.14
CA VAL A 710 2.67 -3.13 -24.08
C VAL A 710 3.37 -1.93 -24.72
N TYR A 711 3.13 -0.74 -24.18
CA TYR A 711 3.65 0.52 -24.68
C TYR A 711 4.37 1.27 -23.56
N GLY A 712 5.66 1.56 -23.74
CA GLY A 712 6.45 2.36 -22.79
C GLY A 712 6.69 1.67 -21.44
N ALA A 713 7.03 0.39 -21.43
CA ALA A 713 7.24 -0.35 -20.18
C ALA A 713 8.61 -0.10 -19.56
N ASP A 714 8.62 0.02 -18.25
CA ASP A 714 9.77 0.29 -17.41
C ASP A 714 9.94 -0.85 -16.40
N ILE A 715 10.98 -1.68 -16.53
CA ILE A 715 11.21 -2.84 -15.66
C ILE A 715 12.64 -2.81 -15.12
N TYR A 716 12.79 -2.69 -13.79
CA TYR A 716 14.09 -2.50 -13.15
C TYR A 716 14.36 -3.52 -12.04
N GLY A 717 15.53 -4.16 -12.05
CA GLY A 717 15.92 -5.19 -11.07
C GLY A 717 17.43 -5.41 -10.93
N ASN A 718 18.09 -4.65 -10.04
CA ASN A 718 19.55 -4.67 -9.93
C ASN A 718 20.14 -5.67 -8.89
N SER A 719 19.32 -6.49 -8.24
CA SER A 719 19.74 -7.30 -7.08
C SER A 719 19.22 -8.74 -7.04
N VAL A 720 18.67 -9.26 -8.13
CA VAL A 720 18.06 -10.61 -8.18
C VAL A 720 18.48 -11.43 -9.39
N ASP A 721 18.70 -12.72 -9.16
CA ASP A 721 18.78 -13.75 -10.20
C ASP A 721 17.40 -14.39 -10.35
N ALA A 722 16.60 -13.83 -11.26
CA ALA A 722 15.22 -14.24 -11.54
C ALA A 722 14.94 -14.12 -13.05
N PRO A 723 13.99 -14.86 -13.63
CA PRO A 723 13.56 -14.65 -15.00
C PRO A 723 12.73 -13.36 -15.17
N PHE A 724 13.08 -12.58 -16.18
CA PHE A 724 12.37 -11.33 -16.55
C PHE A 724 11.90 -11.38 -18.00
N GLY A 725 10.64 -11.02 -18.21
CA GLY A 725 10.07 -10.80 -19.54
C GLY A 725 9.20 -9.56 -19.57
N GLY A 726 9.15 -8.86 -20.70
CA GLY A 726 8.24 -7.71 -20.85
C GLY A 726 6.76 -8.10 -20.75
N ILE A 727 6.39 -9.33 -21.09
CA ILE A 727 5.03 -9.87 -20.89
C ILE A 727 4.98 -10.78 -19.66
N VAL A 728 5.81 -11.83 -19.65
CA VAL A 728 5.87 -12.79 -18.55
C VAL A 728 7.29 -13.19 -18.20
N GLY A 729 7.60 -13.33 -16.91
CA GLY A 729 8.92 -13.82 -16.49
C GLY A 729 9.17 -15.27 -16.93
N GLU A 730 8.17 -16.14 -16.75
CA GLU A 730 8.23 -17.55 -17.15
C GLU A 730 6.93 -17.96 -17.87
N ALA A 731 7.06 -18.66 -19.00
CA ALA A 731 5.95 -19.32 -19.69
C ALA A 731 6.22 -20.83 -19.82
N SER A 732 5.35 -21.64 -19.22
CA SER A 732 5.51 -23.09 -19.18
C SER A 732 4.21 -23.87 -19.41
N LEU A 733 4.34 -25.18 -19.64
CA LEU A 733 3.27 -26.16 -19.82
C LEU A 733 2.26 -25.79 -20.93
N TYR A 734 2.68 -25.82 -22.19
CA TYR A 734 1.83 -25.52 -23.36
C TYR A 734 1.27 -24.09 -23.39
N SER A 735 1.93 -23.15 -22.71
CA SER A 735 1.58 -21.73 -22.82
C SER A 735 1.87 -21.21 -24.23
N SER A 736 1.01 -20.36 -24.76
CA SER A 736 1.22 -19.72 -26.06
C SER A 736 1.11 -18.21 -25.95
N ILE A 737 2.09 -17.50 -26.48
CA ILE A 737 2.07 -16.04 -26.66
C ILE A 737 1.99 -15.77 -28.15
N THR A 738 0.91 -15.14 -28.59
CA THR A 738 0.64 -14.91 -30.01
C THR A 738 0.16 -13.48 -30.24
N SER A 739 0.58 -12.89 -31.35
CA SER A 739 0.10 -11.57 -31.77
C SER A 739 0.37 -10.47 -30.75
N THR A 740 1.52 -10.53 -30.11
CA THR A 740 1.92 -9.63 -29.02
C THR A 740 2.96 -8.64 -29.51
N ASP A 741 2.83 -7.39 -29.07
CA ASP A 741 3.80 -6.33 -29.38
C ASP A 741 4.28 -5.67 -28.10
N ILE A 742 5.55 -5.29 -28.06
CA ILE A 742 6.03 -4.30 -27.12
C ILE A 742 6.74 -3.19 -27.89
N ASP A 743 6.27 -1.97 -27.73
CA ASP A 743 6.94 -0.77 -28.24
C ASP A 743 7.53 0.01 -27.06
N LYS A 744 8.83 0.29 -27.16
CA LYS A 744 9.61 1.02 -26.16
C LYS A 744 9.66 0.32 -24.80
N LEU A 745 10.24 -0.88 -24.79
CA LEU A 745 10.59 -1.57 -23.55
C LEU A 745 11.91 -1.02 -22.99
N TYR A 746 11.93 -0.61 -21.73
CA TYR A 746 13.14 -0.50 -20.94
C TYR A 746 13.16 -1.62 -19.90
N LEU A 747 14.08 -2.56 -20.03
CA LEU A 747 14.28 -3.66 -19.10
C LEU A 747 15.74 -3.68 -18.65
N ASP A 748 16.00 -3.33 -17.40
CA ASP A 748 17.34 -3.34 -16.83
C ASP A 748 17.42 -4.25 -15.59
N ALA A 749 17.95 -5.46 -15.83
CA ALA A 749 18.09 -6.52 -14.84
C ALA A 749 19.52 -7.10 -14.82
N GLU A 750 20.53 -6.26 -14.61
CA GLU A 750 21.96 -6.61 -14.75
C GLU A 750 22.44 -7.86 -13.99
N GLN A 751 21.70 -8.32 -12.96
CA GLN A 751 22.02 -9.51 -12.16
C GLN A 751 21.24 -10.77 -12.57
N ALA A 752 20.29 -10.66 -13.50
CA ALA A 752 19.39 -11.74 -13.90
C ALA A 752 19.92 -12.55 -15.08
N SER A 753 19.88 -13.89 -14.97
CA SER A 753 20.45 -14.80 -15.98
C SER A 753 19.49 -15.27 -17.08
N ASN A 754 18.20 -14.94 -17.00
CA ASN A 754 17.19 -15.33 -18.00
C ASN A 754 16.33 -14.10 -18.30
N VAL A 755 16.74 -13.31 -19.28
CA VAL A 755 16.09 -12.01 -19.57
C VAL A 755 15.66 -11.98 -21.03
N GLY A 756 14.37 -11.82 -21.28
CA GLY A 756 13.82 -11.71 -22.62
C GLY A 756 12.95 -10.47 -22.80
N GLY A 757 12.86 -9.94 -24.01
CA GLY A 757 11.96 -8.82 -24.28
C GLY A 757 10.48 -9.18 -24.06
N LEU A 758 10.04 -10.40 -24.41
CA LEU A 758 8.69 -10.90 -24.10
C LEU A 758 8.69 -11.87 -22.92
N VAL A 759 9.60 -12.85 -22.93
CA VAL A 759 9.63 -13.98 -21.99
C VAL A 759 11.01 -14.23 -21.42
N GLY A 760 11.17 -14.29 -20.11
CA GLY A 760 12.45 -14.68 -19.50
C GLY A 760 12.82 -16.13 -19.82
N ASP A 761 11.96 -17.06 -19.42
CA ASP A 761 12.11 -18.50 -19.67
C ASP A 761 10.89 -19.13 -20.35
N LEU A 762 11.11 -19.77 -21.51
CA LEU A 762 10.08 -20.46 -22.30
C LEU A 762 10.31 -21.98 -22.26
N SER A 763 9.42 -22.72 -21.60
CA SER A 763 9.62 -24.16 -21.35
C SER A 763 8.38 -25.03 -21.55
N THR A 764 8.58 -26.35 -21.52
CA THR A 764 7.54 -27.38 -21.52
C THR A 764 6.53 -27.19 -22.65
N SER A 765 7.03 -27.21 -23.89
CA SER A 765 6.21 -27.09 -25.11
C SER A 765 5.45 -25.77 -25.26
N SER A 766 5.96 -24.70 -24.66
CA SER A 766 5.36 -23.36 -24.79
C SER A 766 5.86 -22.66 -26.06
N THR A 767 5.06 -21.76 -26.64
CA THR A 767 5.37 -21.18 -27.95
C THR A 767 5.21 -19.67 -27.99
N ILE A 768 6.07 -19.00 -28.75
CA ILE A 768 5.92 -17.61 -29.17
C ILE A 768 5.67 -17.59 -30.67
N ASN A 769 4.59 -16.94 -31.13
CA ASN A 769 4.29 -16.78 -32.55
C ASN A 769 3.88 -15.34 -32.87
N ALA A 770 4.24 -14.84 -34.05
CA ALA A 770 3.75 -13.56 -34.57
C ALA A 770 3.86 -12.43 -33.53
N SER A 771 5.05 -12.26 -32.94
CA SER A 771 5.24 -11.32 -31.82
C SER A 771 6.47 -10.46 -32.01
N SER A 772 6.47 -9.26 -31.42
CA SER A 772 7.52 -8.28 -31.63
C SER A 772 7.93 -7.52 -30.38
N VAL A 773 9.17 -7.06 -30.39
CA VAL A 773 9.68 -6.01 -29.50
C VAL A 773 10.38 -4.97 -30.38
N VAL A 774 9.93 -3.73 -30.30
CA VAL A 774 10.44 -2.60 -31.08
C VAL A 774 10.90 -1.50 -30.15
N ASN A 775 11.98 -0.80 -30.52
CA ASN A 775 12.59 0.24 -29.69
C ASN A 775 12.95 -0.25 -28.27
N GLY A 776 13.26 -1.54 -28.12
CA GLY A 776 13.58 -2.14 -26.83
C GLY A 776 15.01 -1.85 -26.37
N THR A 777 15.22 -1.64 -25.08
CA THR A 777 16.52 -1.62 -24.41
C THR A 777 16.50 -2.67 -23.30
N ILE A 778 17.23 -3.77 -23.50
CA ILE A 778 17.19 -4.94 -22.62
C ILE A 778 18.60 -5.20 -22.08
N ARG A 779 18.77 -5.21 -20.75
CA ARG A 779 20.05 -5.53 -20.08
C ARG A 779 19.87 -6.64 -19.07
N GLY A 780 20.77 -7.61 -19.10
CA GLY A 780 20.78 -8.74 -18.16
C GLY A 780 22.18 -9.23 -17.83
N LEU A 781 22.28 -10.22 -16.94
CA LEU A 781 23.54 -10.88 -16.61
C LEU A 781 23.96 -11.86 -17.71
N SER A 782 23.23 -12.93 -17.93
CA SER A 782 23.53 -13.92 -18.97
C SER A 782 22.24 -14.40 -19.62
N ALA A 783 22.33 -15.14 -20.73
CA ALA A 783 21.19 -15.52 -21.59
C ALA A 783 20.14 -14.41 -21.77
N VAL A 784 20.57 -13.31 -22.41
CA VAL A 784 19.71 -12.15 -22.69
C VAL A 784 19.23 -12.21 -24.13
N GLY A 785 17.92 -12.18 -24.34
CA GLY A 785 17.30 -12.25 -25.66
C GLY A 785 16.39 -11.07 -25.97
N GLY A 786 16.38 -10.62 -27.22
CA GLY A 786 15.43 -9.58 -27.65
C GLY A 786 13.96 -10.01 -27.57
N ILE A 787 13.66 -11.32 -27.68
CA ILE A 787 12.32 -11.89 -27.54
C ILE A 787 12.22 -12.83 -26.33
N ALA A 788 13.15 -13.79 -26.21
CA ALA A 788 13.16 -14.75 -25.10
C ALA A 788 14.55 -14.91 -24.48
N GLY A 789 14.67 -15.00 -23.15
CA GLY A 789 15.96 -15.27 -22.52
C GLY A 789 16.44 -16.69 -22.82
N THR A 790 15.61 -17.67 -22.46
CA THR A 790 15.90 -19.10 -22.64
C THR A 790 14.75 -19.87 -23.29
N THR A 791 15.09 -20.96 -23.97
CA THR A 791 14.13 -21.99 -24.38
C THR A 791 14.60 -23.36 -23.91
N ASP A 792 13.66 -24.22 -23.51
CA ASP A 792 13.96 -25.59 -23.08
C ASP A 792 14.30 -26.55 -24.24
N SER A 793 14.58 -27.81 -23.89
CA SER A 793 15.08 -28.82 -24.81
C SER A 793 14.02 -29.27 -25.84
N ASN A 794 14.13 -28.77 -27.08
CA ASN A 794 13.46 -29.21 -28.32
C ASN A 794 11.95 -28.96 -28.50
N THR A 795 11.25 -28.37 -27.52
CA THR A 795 9.78 -28.25 -27.59
C THR A 795 9.24 -26.84 -27.58
N SER A 796 10.03 -25.86 -27.15
CA SER A 796 9.56 -24.51 -26.87
C SER A 796 9.87 -23.52 -28.01
N ASN A 797 8.98 -23.47 -29.00
CA ASN A 797 9.27 -22.86 -30.31
C ASN A 797 9.03 -21.35 -30.34
N ILE A 798 9.87 -20.63 -31.10
CA ILE A 798 9.72 -19.21 -31.42
C ILE A 798 9.57 -19.07 -32.94
N THR A 799 8.46 -18.50 -33.40
CA THR A 799 8.17 -18.40 -34.83
C THR A 799 7.63 -17.04 -35.22
N ASN A 800 7.98 -16.54 -36.40
CA ASN A 800 7.50 -15.26 -36.91
C ASN A 800 7.71 -14.10 -35.92
N ALA A 801 8.89 -14.02 -35.31
CA ALA A 801 9.21 -12.98 -34.33
C ALA A 801 10.00 -11.83 -34.95
N TYR A 802 9.76 -10.60 -34.51
CA TYR A 802 10.48 -9.42 -34.97
C TYR A 802 11.14 -8.67 -33.79
N TYR A 803 12.43 -8.35 -33.92
CA TYR A 803 13.15 -7.58 -32.91
C TYR A 803 13.86 -6.35 -33.50
N ASN A 804 13.73 -5.22 -32.81
CA ASN A 804 14.45 -3.97 -33.05
C ASN A 804 14.76 -3.29 -31.72
N GLY A 805 16.03 -2.90 -31.51
CA GLY A 805 16.48 -2.27 -30.26
C GLY A 805 17.90 -2.67 -29.83
N SER A 806 18.23 -2.44 -28.56
CA SER A 806 19.51 -2.80 -27.95
C SER A 806 19.36 -3.94 -26.93
N VAL A 807 20.21 -4.98 -27.05
CA VAL A 807 20.33 -6.06 -26.07
C VAL A 807 21.75 -6.08 -25.53
N GLY A 808 21.89 -6.04 -24.20
CA GLY A 808 23.16 -6.12 -23.50
C GLY A 808 23.19 -7.24 -22.48
N GLY A 809 24.29 -7.97 -22.45
CA GLY A 809 24.52 -9.00 -21.46
C GLY A 809 25.99 -9.12 -21.10
N LYS A 810 26.29 -9.96 -20.12
CA LYS A 810 27.67 -10.26 -19.78
C LYS A 810 28.34 -11.05 -20.89
N ASN A 811 27.76 -12.19 -21.29
CA ASN A 811 28.45 -13.19 -22.11
C ASN A 811 27.55 -14.10 -22.98
N THR A 812 26.24 -13.91 -23.02
CA THR A 812 25.35 -14.71 -23.88
C THR A 812 24.16 -13.85 -24.27
N VAL A 813 24.15 -13.42 -25.52
CA VAL A 813 23.20 -12.43 -26.03
C VAL A 813 22.73 -12.83 -27.42
N GLY A 814 21.41 -12.80 -27.62
CA GLY A 814 20.84 -12.94 -28.96
C GLY A 814 19.68 -12.00 -29.25
N GLY A 815 19.53 -11.60 -30.52
CA GLY A 815 18.45 -10.68 -30.91
C GLY A 815 17.05 -11.32 -30.86
N ILE A 816 16.93 -12.64 -31.01
CA ILE A 816 15.66 -13.36 -30.74
C ILE A 816 15.74 -14.09 -29.40
N VAL A 817 16.74 -14.96 -29.23
CA VAL A 817 16.90 -15.76 -28.02
C VAL A 817 18.30 -15.69 -27.43
N GLY A 818 18.42 -15.57 -26.11
CA GLY A 818 19.72 -15.65 -25.44
C GLY A 818 20.33 -17.04 -25.55
N SER A 819 19.66 -18.04 -24.97
CA SER A 819 20.09 -19.44 -24.98
C SER A 819 19.00 -20.37 -25.51
N ALA A 820 19.30 -21.10 -26.59
CA ALA A 820 18.37 -21.98 -27.28
C ALA A 820 18.62 -23.46 -26.93
N GLY A 821 17.64 -24.12 -26.28
CA GLY A 821 17.64 -25.56 -26.02
C GLY A 821 17.32 -26.41 -27.24
N ARG A 822 17.76 -26.03 -28.44
CA ARG A 822 17.41 -26.69 -29.72
C ARG A 822 15.92 -26.71 -30.09
N SER A 823 15.14 -25.78 -29.55
CA SER A 823 13.76 -25.54 -29.98
C SER A 823 13.69 -24.88 -31.37
N MET A 824 12.54 -24.95 -32.06
CA MET A 824 12.42 -24.38 -33.40
C MET A 824 12.40 -22.85 -33.33
N ILE A 825 13.30 -22.20 -34.06
CA ILE A 825 13.38 -20.75 -34.24
C ILE A 825 13.30 -20.46 -35.73
N THR A 826 12.14 -20.02 -36.20
CA THR A 826 11.88 -19.91 -37.63
C THR A 826 11.14 -18.66 -38.06
N ASN A 827 11.48 -18.16 -39.25
CA ASN A 827 10.88 -16.97 -39.84
C ASN A 827 11.03 -15.73 -38.95
N CYS A 828 12.12 -15.62 -38.18
CA CYS A 828 12.36 -14.47 -37.32
C CYS A 828 13.21 -13.43 -38.05
N TYR A 829 12.98 -12.15 -37.73
CA TYR A 829 13.64 -11.02 -38.36
C TYR A 829 14.18 -10.07 -37.29
N VAL A 830 15.49 -9.80 -37.33
CA VAL A 830 16.17 -8.89 -36.39
C VAL A 830 16.74 -7.74 -37.18
N ASN A 831 16.45 -6.50 -36.81
CA ASN A 831 16.89 -5.33 -37.58
C ASN A 831 17.24 -4.15 -36.70
N ASN A 832 18.19 -3.32 -37.16
CA ASN A 832 18.64 -2.14 -36.42
C ASN A 832 18.95 -2.48 -34.95
N ALA A 833 19.56 -3.66 -34.75
CA ALA A 833 19.77 -4.22 -33.44
C ALA A 833 21.21 -3.97 -32.98
N GLU A 834 21.37 -3.36 -31.81
CA GLU A 834 22.66 -3.24 -31.14
C GLU A 834 22.78 -4.39 -30.14
N LEU A 835 23.73 -5.30 -30.34
CA LEU A 835 23.90 -6.47 -29.48
C LEU A 835 25.26 -6.41 -28.80
N SER A 836 25.27 -6.35 -27.47
CA SER A 836 26.47 -6.04 -26.70
C SER A 836 26.80 -7.08 -25.63
N VAL A 837 28.10 -7.37 -25.48
CA VAL A 837 28.65 -8.27 -24.46
C VAL A 837 29.81 -7.60 -23.74
N SER A 838 29.89 -7.81 -22.42
CA SER A 838 30.91 -7.18 -21.59
C SER A 838 32.16 -8.02 -21.36
N GLU A 839 32.03 -9.35 -21.24
CA GLU A 839 33.18 -10.25 -21.07
C GLU A 839 32.88 -11.70 -21.50
N PRO A 840 33.90 -12.52 -21.81
CA PRO A 840 33.67 -13.94 -22.07
C PRO A 840 33.15 -14.70 -20.84
N ASN A 841 32.40 -15.77 -21.09
CA ASN A 841 32.02 -16.72 -20.07
C ASN A 841 33.27 -17.36 -19.44
N GLN A 842 33.36 -17.36 -18.10
CA GLN A 842 34.56 -17.83 -17.38
C GLN A 842 34.91 -19.31 -17.58
N TRP A 843 33.93 -20.13 -17.98
CA TRP A 843 34.13 -21.58 -18.17
C TRP A 843 34.42 -21.94 -19.62
N THR A 844 33.66 -21.39 -20.56
CA THR A 844 33.81 -21.72 -21.99
C THR A 844 34.79 -20.79 -22.70
N ASN A 845 35.08 -19.62 -22.12
CA ASN A 845 35.84 -18.54 -22.76
C ASN A 845 35.21 -18.08 -24.10
N LEU A 846 33.88 -18.15 -24.18
CA LEU A 846 33.07 -17.70 -25.31
C LEU A 846 32.20 -16.49 -24.91
N VAL A 847 31.93 -15.60 -25.85
CA VAL A 847 31.01 -14.46 -25.65
C VAL A 847 29.59 -14.72 -26.14
N SER A 848 29.34 -15.84 -26.83
CA SER A 848 28.01 -16.30 -27.30
C SER A 848 27.09 -15.17 -27.78
N LEU A 849 27.51 -14.46 -28.83
CA LEU A 849 26.82 -13.29 -29.39
C LEU A 849 26.34 -13.56 -30.82
N GLY A 850 25.02 -13.55 -31.06
CA GLY A 850 24.46 -13.74 -32.41
C GLY A 850 23.13 -13.04 -32.64
N ALA A 851 22.82 -12.62 -33.87
CA ALA A 851 21.61 -11.84 -34.11
C ALA A 851 20.32 -12.65 -33.90
N ILE A 852 20.32 -13.98 -34.13
CA ILE A 852 19.15 -14.81 -33.86
C ILE A 852 19.28 -15.48 -32.49
N ALA A 853 20.38 -16.19 -32.23
CA ALA A 853 20.61 -16.87 -30.97
C ALA A 853 22.00 -16.57 -30.40
N GLY A 854 22.12 -16.34 -29.09
CA GLY A 854 23.42 -16.20 -28.44
C GLY A 854 24.14 -17.53 -28.32
N TYR A 855 23.48 -18.51 -27.71
CA TYR A 855 23.97 -19.89 -27.55
C TYR A 855 22.96 -20.89 -28.09
N LEU A 856 23.44 -21.94 -28.75
CA LEU A 856 22.65 -23.09 -29.15
C LEU A 856 23.18 -24.35 -28.46
N GLU A 857 22.31 -25.04 -27.73
CA GLU A 857 22.67 -26.26 -27.02
C GLU A 857 23.20 -27.35 -27.99
N PRO A 858 24.32 -28.01 -27.66
CA PRO A 858 24.96 -28.99 -28.52
C PRO A 858 24.09 -30.21 -28.89
N ASP A 859 24.08 -30.58 -30.19
CA ASP A 859 23.49 -31.84 -30.65
C ASP A 859 24.43 -33.03 -30.40
N TRP A 860 24.48 -33.53 -29.16
CA TRP A 860 25.31 -34.70 -28.85
C TRP A 860 24.86 -35.96 -29.59
N ALA A 861 23.58 -36.07 -29.90
CA ALA A 861 22.97 -37.20 -30.60
C ALA A 861 23.15 -37.14 -32.13
N ASN A 862 23.54 -35.98 -32.67
CA ASN A 862 23.63 -35.69 -34.09
C ASN A 862 22.33 -36.04 -34.84
N ALA A 863 21.20 -35.55 -34.32
CA ALA A 863 19.87 -35.85 -34.83
C ALA A 863 19.63 -35.30 -36.25
N ASN A 864 20.46 -34.36 -36.73
CA ASN A 864 20.34 -33.68 -38.03
C ASN A 864 18.95 -33.07 -38.27
N LYS A 865 18.27 -32.66 -37.19
CA LYS A 865 16.98 -31.96 -37.25
C LYS A 865 17.25 -30.49 -37.48
N VAL A 866 16.71 -29.92 -38.56
CA VAL A 866 16.72 -28.47 -38.79
C VAL A 866 15.81 -27.82 -37.75
N ILE A 867 16.38 -26.89 -36.98
CA ILE A 867 15.74 -26.21 -35.84
C ILE A 867 15.82 -24.69 -35.95
N ILE A 868 16.85 -24.15 -36.60
CA ILE A 868 16.97 -22.72 -36.85
C ILE A 868 16.93 -22.49 -38.36
N SER A 869 15.82 -21.96 -38.86
CA SER A 869 15.64 -21.80 -40.30
C SER A 869 14.75 -20.66 -40.76
N GLY A 870 15.06 -20.13 -41.95
CA GLY A 870 14.25 -19.07 -42.54
C GLY A 870 14.38 -17.75 -41.78
N ASN A 871 15.47 -17.54 -41.04
CA ASN A 871 15.66 -16.31 -40.25
C ASN A 871 16.52 -15.28 -40.99
N VAL A 872 16.30 -14.01 -40.67
CA VAL A 872 17.01 -12.89 -41.27
C VAL A 872 17.58 -11.98 -40.19
N ALA A 873 18.89 -11.77 -40.23
CA ALA A 873 19.54 -10.67 -39.56
C ALA A 873 19.67 -9.51 -40.57
N GLY A 874 18.82 -8.52 -40.42
CA GLY A 874 18.65 -7.39 -41.32
C GLY A 874 19.82 -6.42 -41.34
N ASN A 875 19.59 -5.26 -41.95
CA ASN A 875 20.60 -4.22 -42.06
C ASN A 875 20.78 -3.49 -40.72
N ASP A 876 21.94 -2.88 -40.53
CA ASP A 876 22.26 -2.05 -39.36
C ASP A 876 22.26 -2.79 -38.00
N CYS A 877 22.27 -4.13 -38.03
CA CYS A 877 22.67 -4.91 -36.86
C CYS A 877 24.16 -4.67 -36.57
N SER A 878 24.50 -4.46 -35.30
CA SER A 878 25.87 -4.20 -34.86
C SER A 878 26.20 -4.98 -33.59
N PHE A 879 27.45 -5.44 -33.50
CA PHE A 879 27.97 -6.15 -32.33
C PHE A 879 28.94 -5.25 -31.59
N ILE A 880 28.73 -5.11 -30.28
CA ILE A 880 29.58 -4.31 -29.39
C ILE A 880 30.27 -5.21 -28.38
N PHE A 881 31.60 -5.17 -28.38
CA PHE A 881 32.44 -5.86 -27.40
C PHE A 881 33.04 -4.81 -26.46
N LEU A 882 32.59 -4.78 -25.20
CA LEU A 882 33.02 -3.74 -24.26
C LEU A 882 34.43 -4.02 -23.70
N ASP A 883 34.85 -5.28 -23.62
CA ASP A 883 36.24 -5.67 -23.34
C ASP A 883 37.10 -5.71 -24.63
N LYS A 884 38.27 -5.06 -24.57
CA LYS A 884 39.17 -4.77 -25.71
C LYS A 884 40.31 -5.79 -25.87
N ALA A 885 40.30 -6.91 -25.17
CA ALA A 885 41.33 -7.93 -25.32
C ALA A 885 41.26 -8.58 -26.72
N GLU A 886 42.34 -8.51 -27.53
CA GLU A 886 42.42 -8.94 -28.94
C GLU A 886 42.05 -10.43 -29.26
N ASN A 887 41.68 -11.25 -28.27
CA ASN A 887 41.22 -12.63 -28.43
C ASN A 887 39.70 -12.83 -28.17
N SER A 888 38.92 -11.75 -28.03
CA SER A 888 37.61 -11.72 -27.35
C SER A 888 36.36 -12.03 -28.19
N HIS A 889 36.45 -12.30 -29.50
CA HIS A 889 35.25 -12.56 -30.35
C HIS A 889 34.88 -14.04 -30.50
N LYS A 890 35.52 -14.95 -29.76
CA LYS A 890 35.21 -16.40 -29.89
C LYS A 890 33.78 -16.69 -29.46
N GLY A 891 33.01 -17.35 -30.32
CA GLY A 891 31.58 -17.55 -30.10
C GLY A 891 30.75 -16.31 -30.45
N ALA A 892 31.19 -15.48 -31.40
CA ALA A 892 30.38 -14.43 -31.99
C ALA A 892 30.24 -14.66 -33.50
N HIS A 893 29.02 -14.91 -33.97
CA HIS A 893 28.72 -15.05 -35.41
C HIS A 893 27.39 -14.38 -35.73
N ARG A 894 27.15 -14.08 -37.02
CA ARG A 894 26.00 -13.24 -37.40
C ARG A 894 24.64 -13.82 -36.99
N ILE A 895 24.41 -15.12 -37.17
CA ILE A 895 23.11 -15.76 -36.86
C ILE A 895 23.13 -16.37 -35.46
N ILE A 896 24.16 -17.16 -35.13
CA ILE A 896 24.26 -17.87 -33.84
C ILE A 896 25.62 -17.63 -33.22
N GLY A 897 25.66 -17.13 -31.98
CA GLY A 897 26.92 -16.86 -31.29
C GLY A 897 27.77 -18.10 -31.09
N SER A 898 27.31 -19.08 -30.33
CA SER A 898 28.07 -20.31 -30.04
C SER A 898 27.26 -21.57 -30.26
N THR A 899 27.91 -22.63 -30.75
CA THR A 899 27.32 -23.95 -30.99
C THR A 899 28.25 -25.07 -30.52
N ILE A 900 27.89 -26.33 -30.81
CA ILE A 900 28.78 -27.49 -30.64
C ILE A 900 30.14 -27.35 -31.38
N ALA A 901 30.23 -26.51 -32.41
CA ALA A 901 31.48 -26.29 -33.14
C ALA A 901 32.51 -25.47 -32.32
N ASP A 902 32.02 -24.69 -31.37
CA ASP A 902 32.83 -23.80 -30.52
C ASP A 902 33.23 -24.47 -29.19
N ASP A 903 32.61 -25.61 -28.87
CA ASP A 903 32.85 -26.36 -27.66
C ASP A 903 34.18 -27.14 -27.76
N ALA A 904 35.10 -26.84 -26.84
CA ALA A 904 36.41 -27.48 -26.77
C ALA A 904 36.34 -28.99 -26.55
N GLU A 905 35.30 -29.49 -25.88
CA GLU A 905 35.07 -30.92 -25.65
C GLU A 905 34.50 -31.64 -26.88
N ALA A 906 33.96 -30.87 -27.83
CA ALA A 906 33.35 -31.37 -29.06
C ALA A 906 34.24 -31.20 -30.31
N ALA A 907 35.55 -30.99 -30.12
CA ALA A 907 36.50 -30.69 -31.19
C ALA A 907 36.31 -31.56 -32.46
N GLY A 908 36.01 -30.90 -33.58
CA GLY A 908 35.79 -31.53 -34.89
C GLY A 908 34.34 -31.87 -35.22
N LYS A 909 33.39 -31.60 -34.32
CA LYS A 909 31.95 -31.62 -34.64
C LYS A 909 31.52 -30.31 -35.30
N THR A 910 30.43 -30.36 -36.07
CA THR A 910 29.80 -29.21 -36.74
C THR A 910 28.32 -29.18 -36.41
N GLU A 911 27.73 -28.00 -36.30
CA GLU A 911 26.27 -27.87 -36.18
C GLU A 911 25.59 -28.20 -37.53
N THR A 912 24.51 -28.99 -37.49
CA THR A 912 23.78 -29.46 -38.68
C THR A 912 22.31 -29.05 -38.70
N GLY A 913 21.82 -28.40 -37.65
CA GLY A 913 20.42 -27.99 -37.50
C GLY A 913 20.04 -26.66 -38.13
N LEU A 914 20.82 -26.14 -39.10
CA LEU A 914 20.65 -24.81 -39.69
C LEU A 914 20.25 -24.90 -41.17
N ALA A 915 19.27 -24.10 -41.59
CA ALA A 915 18.90 -23.99 -43.01
C ALA A 915 18.31 -22.63 -43.36
N SER A 916 18.58 -22.12 -44.57
CA SER A 916 17.92 -20.91 -45.10
C SER A 916 18.00 -19.68 -44.17
N ASN A 917 19.14 -19.46 -43.50
CA ASN A 917 19.36 -18.26 -42.69
C ASN A 917 20.19 -17.23 -43.46
N TYR A 918 19.87 -15.95 -43.30
CA TYR A 918 20.44 -14.87 -44.09
C TYR A 918 20.87 -13.68 -43.22
N ALA A 919 21.92 -12.98 -43.64
CA ALA A 919 22.41 -11.79 -42.95
C ALA A 919 22.76 -10.67 -43.94
N ALA A 920 22.35 -9.44 -43.62
CA ALA A 920 22.58 -8.23 -44.42
C ALA A 920 23.62 -7.27 -43.84
N PHE A 921 24.39 -7.71 -42.85
CA PHE A 921 25.48 -6.93 -42.23
C PHE A 921 26.83 -7.69 -42.30
N PRO A 922 27.98 -6.98 -42.11
CA PRO A 922 29.32 -7.57 -42.27
C PRO A 922 29.59 -8.76 -41.35
N LEU A 923 30.48 -9.67 -41.78
CA LEU A 923 30.99 -10.76 -40.93
C LEU A 923 31.78 -10.19 -39.75
N VAL A 924 31.67 -10.87 -38.60
CA VAL A 924 32.46 -10.55 -37.39
C VAL A 924 33.96 -10.79 -37.65
N ASP A 925 34.30 -11.93 -38.24
CA ASP A 925 35.62 -12.23 -38.79
C ASP A 925 35.50 -12.44 -40.31
N ALA A 926 36.21 -11.61 -41.08
CA ALA A 926 36.23 -11.68 -42.53
C ALA A 926 36.85 -12.99 -43.09
N ALA A 927 37.53 -13.79 -42.26
CA ALA A 927 38.07 -15.10 -42.64
C ALA A 927 37.03 -16.23 -42.63
N GLU A 928 35.87 -16.03 -42.00
CA GLU A 928 34.83 -17.05 -41.88
C GLU A 928 33.96 -17.21 -43.12
N THR A 929 33.27 -18.35 -43.25
CA THR A 929 32.39 -18.63 -44.38
C THR A 929 30.95 -18.25 -44.10
N SER A 930 30.36 -17.43 -44.96
CA SER A 930 28.91 -17.27 -45.06
C SER A 930 28.27 -18.42 -45.83
N GLY A 931 27.04 -18.78 -45.48
CA GLY A 931 26.26 -19.83 -46.14
C GLY A 931 24.92 -20.06 -45.44
N ALA A 932 23.88 -20.42 -46.20
CA ALA A 932 22.52 -20.55 -45.66
C ALA A 932 22.37 -21.58 -44.51
N THR A 933 23.34 -22.50 -44.35
CA THR A 933 23.39 -23.54 -43.31
C THR A 933 24.51 -23.31 -42.29
N THR A 934 25.13 -22.12 -42.24
CA THR A 934 26.23 -21.81 -41.31
C THR A 934 25.74 -20.89 -40.19
N VAL A 935 26.52 -20.80 -39.11
CA VAL A 935 26.32 -19.85 -37.99
C VAL A 935 26.37 -18.38 -38.42
N ASN A 936 26.89 -18.10 -39.61
CA ASN A 936 26.95 -16.76 -40.19
C ASN A 936 25.83 -16.46 -41.19
N GLY A 937 25.05 -17.45 -41.63
CA GLY A 937 24.02 -17.28 -42.65
C GLY A 937 24.59 -16.89 -44.03
N GLU A 938 23.75 -16.97 -45.06
CA GLU A 938 24.09 -16.49 -46.41
C GLU A 938 24.08 -14.97 -46.44
N THR A 939 25.06 -14.36 -47.10
CA THR A 939 25.14 -12.89 -47.19
C THR A 939 24.19 -12.38 -48.26
N VAL A 940 23.37 -11.39 -47.91
CA VAL A 940 22.42 -10.71 -48.81
C VAL A 940 22.54 -9.19 -48.65
N THR A 941 22.07 -8.43 -49.63
CA THR A 941 21.94 -6.97 -49.49
C THR A 941 20.58 -6.61 -48.89
N ALA A 942 20.48 -5.48 -48.19
CA ALA A 942 19.21 -4.97 -47.67
C ALA A 942 18.12 -4.92 -48.77
N ASP A 943 18.46 -4.36 -49.94
CA ASP A 943 17.55 -4.26 -51.10
C ASP A 943 17.06 -5.61 -51.64
N ALA A 944 17.73 -6.73 -51.32
CA ALA A 944 17.32 -8.06 -51.78
C ALA A 944 16.23 -8.69 -50.90
N LEU A 945 16.01 -8.17 -49.69
CA LEU A 945 15.04 -8.66 -48.70
C LEU A 945 13.60 -8.24 -49.04
N THR A 946 13.21 -8.46 -50.29
CA THR A 946 11.84 -8.18 -50.80
C THR A 946 10.81 -9.16 -50.26
N GLU A 947 9.52 -8.82 -50.35
CA GLU A 947 8.41 -9.74 -50.03
C GLU A 947 8.54 -11.09 -50.75
N ALA A 948 8.90 -11.09 -52.03
CA ALA A 948 9.09 -12.30 -52.81
C ALA A 948 10.24 -13.17 -52.29
N PHE A 949 11.33 -12.54 -51.83
CA PHE A 949 12.45 -13.25 -51.22
C PHE A 949 12.06 -13.86 -49.87
N LEU A 950 11.49 -13.05 -48.98
CA LEU A 950 11.04 -13.48 -47.65
C LEU A 950 10.01 -14.62 -47.75
N SER A 951 9.06 -14.51 -48.68
CA SER A 951 8.11 -15.57 -49.01
C SER A 951 8.80 -16.86 -49.46
N GLY A 952 9.88 -16.73 -50.25
CA GLY A 952 10.67 -17.85 -50.74
C GLY A 952 11.41 -18.63 -49.65
N ILE A 953 11.63 -18.02 -48.47
CA ILE A 953 12.35 -18.64 -47.35
C ILE A 953 11.46 -19.00 -46.16
N GLY A 954 10.14 -18.76 -46.26
CA GLY A 954 9.14 -19.26 -45.31
C GLY A 954 8.23 -18.22 -44.66
N PHE A 955 8.50 -16.91 -44.85
CA PHE A 955 7.64 -15.85 -44.33
C PHE A 955 6.28 -15.89 -45.03
N LYS A 956 5.21 -15.70 -44.26
CA LYS A 956 3.84 -15.68 -44.79
C LYS A 956 3.24 -14.30 -44.58
N PHE A 957 2.81 -13.70 -45.69
CA PHE A 957 2.26 -12.35 -45.70
C PHE A 957 0.73 -12.38 -45.65
N GLY A 958 0.12 -11.56 -44.79
CA GLY A 958 -1.32 -11.57 -44.53
C GLY A 958 -1.75 -10.60 -43.42
N ALA A 959 -2.83 -10.96 -42.71
CA ALA A 959 -3.48 -10.10 -41.72
C ALA A 959 -3.92 -10.88 -40.45
N ASN A 960 -3.20 -11.95 -40.10
CA ASN A 960 -3.49 -12.80 -38.95
C ASN A 960 -2.24 -13.58 -38.50
N ALA A 961 -2.29 -14.25 -37.35
CA ALA A 961 -1.17 -14.99 -36.77
C ALA A 961 -0.57 -16.10 -37.65
N ASP A 962 -1.34 -16.68 -38.58
CA ASP A 962 -0.86 -17.73 -39.50
C ASP A 962 -0.07 -17.18 -40.69
N SER A 963 -0.37 -15.92 -41.07
CA SER A 963 0.31 -15.15 -42.11
C SER A 963 0.60 -13.74 -41.57
N PRO A 964 1.53 -13.62 -40.61
CA PRO A 964 1.58 -12.45 -39.75
C PRO A 964 2.34 -11.27 -40.34
N TRP A 965 3.11 -11.46 -41.40
CA TRP A 965 3.94 -10.41 -41.99
C TRP A 965 3.14 -9.53 -42.95
N VAL A 966 3.47 -8.25 -43.02
CA VAL A 966 2.86 -7.30 -43.95
C VAL A 966 3.91 -6.74 -44.90
N ALA A 967 3.58 -6.70 -46.19
CA ALA A 967 4.44 -6.14 -47.21
C ALA A 967 4.43 -4.60 -47.13
N GLN A 968 5.61 -3.99 -47.22
CA GLN A 968 5.76 -2.53 -47.27
C GLN A 968 6.39 -2.09 -48.59
N THR A 969 5.97 -0.93 -49.09
CA THR A 969 6.48 -0.33 -50.33
C THR A 969 7.92 0.19 -50.17
N GLU A 970 8.26 0.67 -48.96
CA GLU A 970 9.58 1.08 -48.47
C GLU A 970 9.62 0.76 -46.96
N GLY A 971 10.73 0.25 -46.42
CA GLY A 971 10.89 -0.03 -44.98
C GLY A 971 10.92 -1.52 -44.57
N LEU A 972 11.01 -1.75 -43.25
CA LEU A 972 11.17 -3.06 -42.60
C LEU A 972 9.87 -3.89 -42.63
N PRO A 973 9.94 -5.24 -42.66
CA PRO A 973 8.73 -6.06 -42.55
C PRO A 973 8.11 -5.88 -41.16
N LYS A 974 6.83 -5.50 -41.11
CA LYS A 974 6.04 -5.36 -39.88
C LYS A 974 5.09 -6.54 -39.70
N LEU A 975 4.63 -6.75 -38.47
CA LEU A 975 3.56 -7.69 -38.16
C LEU A 975 2.17 -7.03 -38.33
N TYR A 976 1.14 -7.84 -38.53
CA TYR A 976 -0.17 -7.38 -39.00
C TYR A 976 -0.93 -6.43 -38.07
N PHE A 977 -0.66 -6.47 -36.76
CA PHE A 977 -1.27 -5.58 -35.76
C PHE A 977 -0.58 -4.21 -35.67
N GLN A 978 0.69 -4.10 -36.09
CA GLN A 978 1.51 -2.89 -35.95
C GLN A 978 1.10 -1.73 -36.89
N ASN A 979 0.15 -1.95 -37.81
CA ASN A 979 -0.35 -0.90 -38.71
C ASN A 979 -1.67 -0.28 -38.25
N SER A 980 -2.27 -0.78 -37.16
CA SER A 980 -3.64 -0.47 -36.75
C SER A 980 -3.76 0.17 -35.36
N GLU A 981 -2.73 0.09 -34.51
CA GLU A 981 -2.80 0.54 -33.13
C GLU A 981 -1.67 1.54 -32.83
N CYS A 982 -2.02 2.82 -32.73
CA CYS A 982 -1.20 3.81 -32.05
C CYS A 982 -1.83 4.12 -30.70
N VAL A 983 -1.04 4.59 -29.72
CA VAL A 983 -1.56 5.01 -28.41
C VAL A 983 -1.10 6.42 -28.14
N VAL A 984 -2.04 7.32 -27.84
CA VAL A 984 -1.74 8.70 -27.42
C VAL A 984 -1.72 8.71 -25.89
N SER A 985 -0.57 9.00 -25.30
CA SER A 985 -0.39 9.12 -23.85
C SER A 985 -0.05 10.55 -23.47
N LEU A 986 -0.69 11.04 -22.42
CA LEU A 986 -0.39 12.34 -21.81
C LEU A 986 0.53 12.15 -20.61
N ASP A 987 1.28 13.18 -20.25
CA ASP A 987 1.96 13.30 -18.95
C ASP A 987 0.99 13.66 -17.82
N SER A 988 -0.09 14.39 -18.14
CA SER A 988 -1.14 14.75 -17.20
C SER A 988 -2.56 14.62 -17.79
N HIS A 989 -3.47 14.09 -16.98
CA HIS A 989 -4.91 14.02 -17.27
C HIS A 989 -5.73 15.09 -16.53
N GLU A 990 -5.12 15.80 -15.57
CA GLU A 990 -5.72 16.96 -14.92
C GLU A 990 -4.66 18.03 -14.57
N ILE A 991 -4.94 19.28 -14.93
CA ILE A 991 -4.05 20.42 -14.69
C ILE A 991 -4.84 21.52 -13.97
N LEU A 992 -4.31 21.98 -12.84
CA LEU A 992 -4.81 23.15 -12.12
C LEU A 992 -4.01 24.40 -12.54
N MET A 993 -4.71 25.48 -12.91
CA MET A 993 -4.11 26.75 -13.28
C MET A 993 -4.75 27.90 -12.49
N GLY A 994 -3.97 28.93 -12.16
CA GLY A 994 -4.48 30.24 -11.77
C GLY A 994 -4.86 31.09 -12.98
N VAL A 995 -5.82 32.01 -12.83
CA VAL A 995 -6.01 33.09 -13.81
C VAL A 995 -4.71 33.90 -13.89
N ASP A 996 -4.17 34.09 -15.10
CA ASP A 996 -2.86 34.67 -15.43
C ASP A 996 -1.67 33.68 -15.52
N ASP A 997 -1.88 32.37 -15.32
CA ASP A 997 -0.86 31.37 -15.67
C ASP A 997 -0.69 31.29 -17.20
N GLU A 998 0.42 31.86 -17.67
CA GLU A 998 0.98 31.65 -19.00
C GLU A 998 2.11 30.60 -18.82
N TYR A 999 2.22 29.58 -19.69
CA TYR A 999 3.36 28.62 -19.75
C TYR A 999 3.26 27.29 -18.95
N VAL A 1000 2.06 26.77 -18.66
CA VAL A 1000 1.94 25.37 -18.19
C VAL A 1000 2.01 24.43 -19.39
N THR A 1001 2.89 23.44 -19.38
CA THR A 1001 3.07 22.49 -20.49
C THR A 1001 2.16 21.27 -20.36
N LEU A 1002 1.77 20.70 -21.50
CA LEU A 1002 1.19 19.37 -21.60
C LEU A 1002 2.05 18.59 -22.60
N GLU A 1003 2.67 17.51 -22.13
CA GLU A 1003 3.53 16.65 -22.93
C GLU A 1003 2.74 15.42 -23.41
N VAL A 1004 2.98 15.05 -24.66
CA VAL A 1004 2.32 13.93 -25.31
C VAL A 1004 3.35 13.01 -25.92
N GLU A 1005 3.18 11.72 -25.68
CA GLU A 1005 3.90 10.67 -26.35
C GLU A 1005 2.93 9.81 -27.15
N VAL A 1006 3.27 9.53 -28.41
CA VAL A 1006 2.51 8.59 -29.24
C VAL A 1006 3.32 7.33 -29.44
N PHE A 1007 2.77 6.19 -29.03
CA PHE A 1007 3.35 4.88 -29.29
C PHE A 1007 2.80 4.30 -30.60
N GLY A 1008 3.59 3.48 -31.29
CA GLY A 1008 3.25 2.87 -32.57
C GLY A 1008 3.38 3.80 -33.78
N ALA A 1009 3.94 5.01 -33.62
CA ALA A 1009 4.18 5.96 -34.71
C ALA A 1009 5.48 6.75 -34.51
N ASP A 1010 6.34 6.78 -35.53
CA ASP A 1010 7.63 7.49 -35.50
C ASP A 1010 7.54 8.96 -35.98
N ASP A 1011 6.44 9.32 -36.65
CA ASP A 1011 6.16 10.68 -37.14
C ASP A 1011 4.72 11.06 -36.79
N ILE A 1012 4.57 12.10 -35.98
CA ILE A 1012 3.28 12.58 -35.49
C ILE A 1012 2.91 13.98 -35.97
N THR A 1013 3.49 14.45 -37.09
CA THR A 1013 3.24 15.79 -37.67
C THR A 1013 1.76 16.14 -37.96
N GLY A 1014 0.83 15.19 -37.83
CA GLY A 1014 -0.62 15.39 -37.91
C GLY A 1014 -1.38 15.43 -36.57
N ILE A 1015 -0.69 15.43 -35.43
CA ILE A 1015 -1.33 15.49 -34.10
C ILE A 1015 -2.08 16.82 -33.90
N THR A 1016 -3.23 16.75 -33.23
CA THR A 1016 -4.09 17.92 -33.00
C THR A 1016 -4.44 18.09 -31.54
N PHE A 1017 -4.54 19.35 -31.10
CA PHE A 1017 -4.88 19.76 -29.74
C PHE A 1017 -6.07 20.71 -29.78
N THR A 1018 -7.12 20.40 -29.04
CA THR A 1018 -8.35 21.20 -29.05
C THR A 1018 -8.84 21.46 -27.64
N SER A 1019 -9.04 22.73 -27.28
CA SER A 1019 -9.71 23.11 -26.01
C SER A 1019 -11.23 23.12 -26.18
N SER A 1020 -11.97 22.52 -25.23
CA SER A 1020 -13.44 22.56 -25.21
C SER A 1020 -13.99 23.95 -24.89
N ASP A 1021 -13.21 24.81 -24.22
CA ASP A 1021 -13.51 26.22 -23.97
C ASP A 1021 -12.24 27.06 -24.18
N PRO A 1022 -11.96 27.47 -25.44
CA PRO A 1022 -10.80 28.30 -25.78
C PRO A 1022 -10.81 29.69 -25.14
N GLU A 1023 -11.93 30.13 -24.58
CA GLU A 1023 -11.99 31.37 -23.81
C GLU A 1023 -11.56 31.17 -22.34
N THR A 1024 -11.51 29.92 -21.86
CA THR A 1024 -11.02 29.54 -20.53
C THR A 1024 -9.56 29.12 -20.58
N VAL A 1025 -9.20 28.25 -21.52
CA VAL A 1025 -7.82 27.79 -21.73
C VAL A 1025 -7.52 27.78 -23.22
N SER A 1026 -6.51 28.53 -23.65
CA SER A 1026 -5.98 28.45 -25.01
C SER A 1026 -4.76 27.53 -25.08
N VAL A 1027 -4.60 26.85 -26.22
CA VAL A 1027 -3.49 25.93 -26.52
C VAL A 1027 -2.57 26.53 -27.59
N SER A 1028 -1.26 26.36 -27.46
CA SER A 1028 -0.27 26.77 -28.47
C SER A 1028 -0.24 25.84 -29.69
N GLU A 1029 0.55 26.21 -30.70
CA GLU A 1029 1.01 25.23 -31.69
C GLU A 1029 1.94 24.22 -30.99
N PRO A 1030 1.91 22.93 -31.37
CA PRO A 1030 2.76 21.92 -30.77
C PRO A 1030 4.20 22.01 -31.28
N GLU A 1031 5.15 21.86 -30.36
CA GLU A 1031 6.55 21.54 -30.69
C GLU A 1031 6.67 20.01 -30.80
N ILE A 1032 7.12 19.49 -31.94
CA ILE A 1032 7.14 18.05 -32.24
C ILE A 1032 8.58 17.59 -32.46
N GLU A 1033 8.98 16.53 -31.76
CA GLU A 1033 10.24 15.81 -31.96
C GLU A 1033 9.95 14.30 -31.98
N ASP A 1034 10.16 13.67 -33.14
CA ASP A 1034 9.86 12.25 -33.40
C ASP A 1034 8.42 11.85 -33.02
N ASN A 1035 8.26 11.06 -31.95
CA ASN A 1035 6.98 10.58 -31.44
C ASN A 1035 6.47 11.38 -30.21
N TYR A 1036 7.13 12.50 -29.89
CA TYR A 1036 6.77 13.41 -28.80
C TYR A 1036 6.23 14.74 -29.33
N ALA A 1037 5.23 15.27 -28.63
CA ALA A 1037 4.72 16.62 -28.84
C ALA A 1037 4.54 17.35 -27.50
N GLU A 1038 4.91 18.61 -27.46
CA GLU A 1038 4.70 19.50 -26.32
C GLU A 1038 3.81 20.68 -26.74
N ILE A 1039 2.82 21.01 -25.91
CA ILE A 1039 2.07 22.28 -26.05
C ILE A 1039 2.15 23.11 -24.78
N THR A 1040 2.00 24.41 -24.94
CA THR A 1040 1.77 25.36 -23.84
C THR A 1040 0.28 25.66 -23.70
N LEU A 1041 -0.22 25.58 -22.46
CA LEU A 1041 -1.54 26.02 -22.02
C LEU A 1041 -1.48 27.45 -21.48
N THR A 1042 -2.53 28.23 -21.70
CA THR A 1042 -2.68 29.58 -21.15
C THR A 1042 -4.06 29.75 -20.55
N ALA A 1043 -4.12 30.09 -19.26
CA ALA A 1043 -5.37 30.34 -18.53
C ALA A 1043 -5.87 31.76 -18.79
N LEU A 1044 -7.10 31.89 -19.29
CA LEU A 1044 -7.68 33.17 -19.73
C LEU A 1044 -8.81 33.66 -18.82
N LYS A 1045 -9.62 32.76 -18.25
CA LYS A 1045 -10.70 33.10 -17.30
C LYS A 1045 -10.97 31.91 -16.36
N PRO A 1046 -11.58 32.16 -15.19
CA PRO A 1046 -12.02 31.09 -14.28
C PRO A 1046 -12.97 30.12 -14.97
N GLY A 1047 -12.77 28.82 -14.79
CA GLY A 1047 -13.65 27.80 -15.34
C GLY A 1047 -12.98 26.44 -15.51
N LYS A 1048 -13.64 25.53 -16.21
CA LYS A 1048 -13.10 24.22 -16.59
C LYS A 1048 -13.07 24.10 -18.11
N ALA A 1049 -11.97 23.61 -18.67
CA ALA A 1049 -11.83 23.28 -20.09
C ALA A 1049 -11.22 21.88 -20.22
N THR A 1050 -11.61 21.12 -21.24
CA THR A 1050 -10.99 19.84 -21.57
C THR A 1050 -10.13 20.02 -22.80
N ILE A 1051 -8.84 19.70 -22.68
CA ILE A 1051 -7.92 19.61 -23.81
C ILE A 1051 -8.02 18.22 -24.39
N THR A 1052 -8.42 18.12 -25.66
CA THR A 1052 -8.47 16.86 -26.41
C THR A 1052 -7.29 16.79 -27.36
N VAL A 1053 -6.47 15.77 -27.19
CA VAL A 1053 -5.37 15.41 -28.08
C VAL A 1053 -5.83 14.31 -29.01
N ALA A 1054 -5.62 14.44 -30.32
CA ALA A 1054 -6.04 13.44 -31.28
C ALA A 1054 -4.96 13.15 -32.34
N PHE A 1055 -4.69 11.86 -32.55
CA PHE A 1055 -3.78 11.35 -33.58
C PHE A 1055 -4.23 9.94 -34.00
N GLY A 1056 -4.11 9.62 -35.30
CA GLY A 1056 -4.39 8.26 -35.79
C GLY A 1056 -5.82 7.72 -35.52
N GLY A 1057 -6.79 8.60 -35.27
CA GLY A 1057 -8.15 8.21 -34.86
C GLY A 1057 -8.31 7.89 -33.37
N GLN A 1058 -7.23 7.97 -32.60
CA GLN A 1058 -7.22 7.88 -31.14
C GLN A 1058 -7.34 9.27 -30.53
N THR A 1059 -7.87 9.33 -29.30
CA THR A 1059 -7.99 10.56 -28.53
C THR A 1059 -7.57 10.34 -27.08
N ALA A 1060 -6.88 11.30 -26.50
CA ALA A 1060 -6.65 11.42 -25.06
C ALA A 1060 -7.14 12.80 -24.58
N THR A 1061 -7.53 12.91 -23.31
CA THR A 1061 -8.07 14.15 -22.77
C THR A 1061 -7.43 14.53 -21.45
N CYS A 1062 -7.17 15.83 -21.27
CA CYS A 1062 -6.74 16.44 -20.01
C CYS A 1062 -7.79 17.45 -19.54
N GLN A 1063 -8.26 17.36 -18.29
CA GLN A 1063 -9.13 18.38 -17.68
C GLN A 1063 -8.26 19.52 -17.15
N VAL A 1064 -8.53 20.74 -17.56
CA VAL A 1064 -7.85 21.93 -17.06
C VAL A 1064 -8.84 22.75 -16.23
N ILE A 1065 -8.52 22.95 -14.96
CA ILE A 1065 -9.31 23.73 -14.02
C ILE A 1065 -8.59 25.06 -13.81
N VAL A 1066 -9.18 26.14 -14.32
CA VAL A 1066 -8.69 27.50 -14.09
C VAL A 1066 -9.43 28.05 -12.88
N THR A 1067 -8.71 28.19 -11.77
CA THR A 1067 -9.25 28.83 -10.58
C THR A 1067 -9.27 30.32 -10.80
N GLY A 1068 -10.48 30.90 -10.72
CA GLY A 1068 -10.58 32.35 -10.62
C GLY A 1068 -10.05 32.79 -9.29
N ASP A 1069 -9.25 33.86 -9.31
CA ASP A 1069 -8.69 34.51 -8.13
C ASP A 1069 -9.40 33.99 -6.87
N ALA A 1070 -8.70 33.13 -6.13
CA ALA A 1070 -8.67 33.37 -4.71
C ALA A 1070 -8.29 34.83 -4.64
N SER A 1071 -9.30 35.70 -4.50
CA SER A 1071 -9.07 36.98 -3.91
C SER A 1071 -8.41 36.59 -2.60
N VAL A 1072 -7.08 36.67 -2.60
CA VAL A 1072 -6.33 37.20 -1.50
C VAL A 1072 -7.19 38.37 -1.06
N GLY A 1073 -8.01 38.12 -0.04
CA GLY A 1073 -8.77 39.16 0.61
C GLY A 1073 -7.71 40.08 1.17
N SER A 1074 -7.34 41.10 0.38
CA SER A 1074 -6.44 42.18 0.74
C SER A 1074 -5.35 41.76 1.74
N ILE A 1075 -4.28 41.11 1.27
CA ILE A 1075 -3.00 41.32 1.96
C ILE A 1075 -2.68 42.79 1.69
N ASP A 1076 -2.44 43.52 2.76
CA ASP A 1076 -2.08 44.94 2.81
C ASP A 1076 -1.40 45.42 1.52
N ALA A 1077 -1.93 46.51 0.98
CA ALA A 1077 -1.43 47.23 -0.19
C ALA A 1077 -0.01 47.82 -0.02
N ASP A 1078 0.79 47.29 0.91
CA ASP A 1078 2.07 47.83 1.35
C ASP A 1078 3.24 46.82 1.25
N ALA A 1079 3.03 45.60 0.70
CA ALA A 1079 4.13 44.67 0.47
C ALA A 1079 5.02 45.09 -0.72
N LEU A 1080 6.33 45.23 -0.48
CA LEU A 1080 7.29 45.74 -1.46
C LEU A 1080 7.68 44.69 -2.50
N ALA A 1081 7.39 44.93 -3.78
CA ALA A 1081 7.76 44.02 -4.85
C ALA A 1081 9.29 44.04 -5.14
N ILE A 1082 9.98 42.93 -4.87
CA ILE A 1082 11.42 42.77 -5.17
C ILE A 1082 11.60 42.28 -6.61
N ARG A 1083 12.42 43.00 -7.40
CA ARG A 1083 12.80 42.67 -8.78
C ARG A 1083 14.32 42.62 -8.93
N TYR A 1084 14.83 41.79 -9.83
CA TYR A 1084 16.26 41.69 -10.12
C TYR A 1084 16.52 41.72 -11.62
N ALA A 1085 17.37 42.65 -12.08
CA ALA A 1085 17.82 42.77 -13.46
C ALA A 1085 19.21 43.41 -13.53
N ASP A 1086 20.07 42.94 -14.44
CA ASP A 1086 21.40 43.50 -14.74
C ASP A 1086 22.31 43.73 -13.50
N GLY A 1087 22.33 42.78 -12.56
CA GLY A 1087 23.15 42.89 -11.35
C GLY A 1087 22.56 43.85 -10.29
N VAL A 1088 21.30 44.28 -10.45
CA VAL A 1088 20.66 45.23 -9.55
C VAL A 1088 19.30 44.71 -9.08
N VAL A 1089 19.13 44.71 -7.77
CA VAL A 1089 17.88 44.45 -7.08
C VAL A 1089 17.14 45.78 -6.89
N THR A 1090 15.86 45.83 -7.22
CA THR A 1090 14.98 46.98 -6.95
C THR A 1090 13.75 46.55 -6.18
N ALA A 1091 13.36 47.30 -5.16
CA ALA A 1091 12.10 47.15 -4.45
C ALA A 1091 11.54 48.55 -4.15
N GLU A 1092 10.71 49.06 -5.07
CA GLU A 1092 10.22 50.44 -5.07
C GLU A 1092 9.44 50.74 -3.78
N GLY A 1093 9.87 51.77 -3.03
CA GLY A 1093 9.32 52.09 -1.71
C GLY A 1093 10.08 51.50 -0.51
N ALA A 1094 11.09 50.64 -0.73
CA ALA A 1094 11.91 50.11 0.35
C ALA A 1094 12.83 51.18 0.94
N ALA A 1095 12.82 51.31 2.27
CA ALA A 1095 13.81 52.12 2.98
C ALA A 1095 15.17 51.41 3.08
N ARG A 1096 15.19 50.08 2.94
CA ARG A 1096 16.40 49.25 2.95
C ARG A 1096 16.21 47.95 2.18
N ILE A 1097 17.24 47.51 1.47
CA ILE A 1097 17.32 46.18 0.86
C ILE A 1097 18.61 45.51 1.35
N ASP A 1098 18.51 44.28 1.84
CA ASP A 1098 19.63 43.41 2.22
C ASP A 1098 19.61 42.14 1.36
N ALA A 1099 20.76 41.66 0.92
CA ALA A 1099 20.91 40.42 0.15
C ALA A 1099 21.85 39.46 0.89
N TYR A 1100 21.46 38.19 1.00
CA TYR A 1100 22.16 37.14 1.72
C TYR A 1100 22.48 35.95 0.80
N SER A 1101 23.60 35.26 1.04
CA SER A 1101 23.87 33.96 0.43
C SER A 1101 22.96 32.87 1.03
N THR A 1102 22.89 31.70 0.39
CA THR A 1102 22.18 30.51 0.90
C THR A 1102 22.71 29.99 2.24
N THR A 1103 23.94 30.37 2.62
CA THR A 1103 24.54 30.07 3.93
C THR A 1103 24.23 31.12 5.01
N GLY A 1104 23.41 32.13 4.68
CA GLY A 1104 22.98 33.18 5.61
C GLY A 1104 23.95 34.36 5.75
N ALA A 1105 25.02 34.44 4.94
CA ALA A 1105 25.97 35.55 4.99
C ALA A 1105 25.44 36.78 4.22
N LEU A 1106 25.54 37.98 4.79
CA LEU A 1106 25.13 39.22 4.11
C LEU A 1106 26.11 39.56 2.98
N VAL A 1107 25.64 39.54 1.73
CA VAL A 1107 26.44 39.77 0.51
C VAL A 1107 26.21 41.14 -0.13
N GLY A 1108 25.16 41.85 0.26
CA GLY A 1108 24.88 43.22 -0.21
C GLY A 1108 23.86 43.93 0.66
N SER A 1109 23.95 45.26 0.80
CA SER A 1109 22.96 46.05 1.54
C SER A 1109 22.92 47.49 1.03
N ALA A 1110 21.72 48.04 0.88
CA ALA A 1110 21.48 49.44 0.51
C ALA A 1110 20.34 50.03 1.32
N ARG A 1111 20.50 51.27 1.79
CA ARG A 1111 19.41 52.06 2.38
C ARG A 1111 18.68 52.87 1.31
N ALA A 1112 18.16 52.16 0.34
CA ALA A 1112 17.42 52.66 -0.79
C ALA A 1112 16.53 51.53 -1.31
N ASP A 1113 15.64 51.88 -2.22
CA ASP A 1113 14.81 50.96 -3.01
C ASP A 1113 15.60 50.23 -4.11
N ARG A 1114 16.93 50.32 -4.08
CA ARG A 1114 17.81 49.75 -5.10
C ARG A 1114 19.17 49.32 -4.53
N LEU A 1115 19.59 48.11 -4.84
CA LEU A 1115 20.85 47.49 -4.40
C LEU A 1115 21.56 46.82 -5.58
N SER A 1116 22.77 47.28 -5.92
CA SER A 1116 23.66 46.54 -6.83
C SER A 1116 24.31 45.38 -6.09
N VAL A 1117 24.29 44.19 -6.67
CA VAL A 1117 24.84 42.97 -6.09
C VAL A 1117 25.82 42.33 -7.06
N ASP A 1118 27.10 42.30 -6.66
CA ASP A 1118 28.20 41.70 -7.45
C ASP A 1118 28.38 40.20 -7.16
N ALA A 1119 27.63 39.64 -6.20
CA ALA A 1119 27.67 38.23 -5.83
C ALA A 1119 26.89 37.37 -6.84
N LYS A 1120 27.48 36.27 -7.31
CA LYS A 1120 26.87 35.31 -8.23
C LYS A 1120 26.25 34.12 -7.47
N GLY A 1121 25.18 33.56 -8.00
CA GLY A 1121 24.45 32.42 -7.42
C GLY A 1121 23.09 32.80 -6.84
N LEU A 1122 22.45 31.85 -6.13
CA LEU A 1122 21.15 32.06 -5.48
C LEU A 1122 21.31 32.95 -4.25
N LEU A 1123 20.54 34.05 -4.19
CA LEU A 1123 20.55 35.01 -3.10
C LEU A 1123 19.16 35.18 -2.49
N ILE A 1124 19.11 35.38 -1.17
CA ILE A 1124 17.89 35.73 -0.44
C ILE A 1124 17.90 37.24 -0.23
N VAL A 1125 16.95 37.95 -0.82
CA VAL A 1125 16.80 39.40 -0.71
C VAL A 1125 15.68 39.73 0.27
N VAL A 1126 15.96 40.65 1.18
CA VAL A 1126 15.02 41.21 2.15
C VAL A 1126 14.87 42.71 1.88
N ALA A 1127 13.71 43.13 1.41
CA ALA A 1127 13.34 44.55 1.29
C ALA A 1127 12.52 44.97 2.51
N THR A 1128 12.89 46.08 3.14
CA THR A 1128 12.23 46.64 4.33
C THR A 1128 11.67 48.01 4.01
N GLY A 1129 10.38 48.21 4.23
CA GLY A 1129 9.68 49.50 4.06
C GLY A 1129 10.02 50.51 5.15
N ALA A 1130 9.61 51.76 4.93
CA ALA A 1130 9.80 52.85 5.90
C ALA A 1130 8.98 52.66 7.20
N ASP A 1131 7.95 51.82 7.13
CA ASP A 1131 7.08 51.34 8.21
C ASP A 1131 7.66 50.15 8.98
N GLY A 1132 8.73 49.52 8.47
CA GLY A 1132 9.41 48.37 9.07
C GLY A 1132 8.93 47.00 8.56
N ASN A 1133 7.94 46.96 7.67
CA ASN A 1133 7.45 45.72 7.05
C ASN A 1133 8.49 45.14 6.10
N ARG A 1134 8.62 43.81 6.07
CA ARG A 1134 9.65 43.11 5.29
C ARG A 1134 9.04 42.20 4.24
N THR A 1135 9.56 42.29 3.03
CA THR A 1135 9.30 41.35 1.94
C THR A 1135 10.57 40.58 1.63
N ILE A 1136 10.46 39.28 1.42
CA ILE A 1136 11.61 38.39 1.18
C ILE A 1136 11.42 37.70 -0.18
N SER A 1137 12.46 37.64 -1.00
CA SER A 1137 12.43 36.94 -2.28
C SER A 1137 13.76 36.25 -2.57
N LYS A 1138 13.71 35.12 -3.28
CA LYS A 1138 14.90 34.39 -3.76
C LYS A 1138 15.17 34.83 -5.20
N ILE A 1139 16.41 35.24 -5.49
CA ILE A 1139 16.82 35.66 -6.83
C ILE A 1139 18.08 34.90 -7.27
N ILE A 1140 18.22 34.64 -8.57
CA ILE A 1140 19.42 34.04 -9.14
C ILE A 1140 20.25 35.14 -9.82
N ALA A 1141 21.40 35.47 -9.24
CA ALA A 1141 22.34 36.44 -9.79
C ALA A 1141 23.35 35.75 -10.72
N LYS A 1142 23.33 36.11 -12.02
CA LYS A 1142 24.16 35.48 -13.07
C LYS A 1142 25.56 36.08 -13.18
#